data_AF-A0A938N9X3-F1
#
_entry.id   AF-A0A938N9X3-F1
#
_cell.length_a   1.000
_cell.length_b   1.000
_cell.length_c   1.000
_cell.angle_alpha   90.00
_cell.angle_beta   90.00
_cell.angle_gamma   90.00
#
_symmetry.space_group_name_H-M   'P 1'
#
loop_
_entity.id
_entity.type
_entity.pdbx_description
1 polymer ?
#
loop_
_entity_poly.entity_id
_entity_poly.type
_entity_poly.pdbx_seq_one_letter_code
_entity_poly.pdbx_strand_id
1 'polypeptide(L)'
;MVQRRLPLRRQALQQRLHLQRHGQELRRQERRPPRHQQRRPRQAGRGPRTQQEGRRRLEDHLPRPPRRVRRRRQGLLRQAHPRNVRHQQGRLRRLPRRHRRRQQRQARKNQLRRQGPRQPPRRKGRRDQDHQALRLHRQVLTATGPRPADSTHDPPRARAHPRARSFSPRRADRVNPTPRSPTLQSLATIFDLALVVLGFGLIIFFHELGHFLAARWAGIRVLAFAIGMGPAVCSFRKGLGFRKGSSEPEYRALDSRLGVSHTEYRLNWLPFGGYVKMLGQEDLNPQAVSDEPDSYQACRPAKRMVVISAGVIANLILAALIFMFVFKVGIHSDPPVVGDVIPGTPAARALPRDATAAADPGLRPGDLILQIDGRKARSFNDVLLASAMARRGRPVSLLVERAGETLRFDIVPEVGRLTGALELGVTPPTSATLANVRPGDHKALDAARKAFDRLGLLGVDPGAQLARIDARADVTMAAQVAAAFRDSNGNPLRLQFNNPSGASVTLSLDPRPRLASHLVPIPPGGYQVLEHLLGLAPVMRVAEGTDPDKAQGLEPGDVFLRAGAVEYPSVPQGIAEIRARAGKTVELAVLRTADDGPKVINLNARVSRDGRVGFFASSTADDSTLLSKPHPRLADLREGSEPRAPAAASLPIIPGSRLIAADGRSPANFADLRAALRDATRAALNAGQPATLTLALELPTADPSIQPTTERLDWTLSPDDLRALHALGWESPLPSTLFQPAEFLLKATGPLDALNTGLAETHRVMMMTYLTLARLFEGTVKVEHLKGPVGIAHLGTLIADRGLIWLLFFLALISVNLAVINFLPLPIVDGGQFIFLVVEAIRGKPAPMAIQNAATVIGLALIGTLFVVVTFNDVMNLIGR
;
A
#
# COMPACT_ATOMS: atom_id res chain seq x y z
N MET A 1 -16.66 -28.55 52.11
CA MET A 1 -15.85 -27.75 51.16
C MET A 1 -16.56 -26.42 50.78
N VAL A 2 -16.90 -25.54 51.76
CA VAL A 2 -17.90 -24.46 51.54
C VAL A 2 -17.38 -23.02 51.81
N GLN A 3 -16.31 -22.84 52.60
CA GLN A 3 -15.94 -21.54 53.19
C GLN A 3 -15.05 -20.59 52.34
N ARG A 4 -14.95 -20.74 51.00
CA ARG A 4 -14.08 -19.88 50.15
C ARG A 4 -14.79 -19.09 49.03
N ARG A 5 -16.08 -18.73 49.18
CA ARG A 5 -16.82 -17.93 48.15
C ARG A 5 -17.45 -16.60 48.61
N LEU A 6 -17.28 -16.17 49.88
CA LEU A 6 -17.83 -14.88 50.35
C LEU A 6 -17.07 -13.60 49.93
N PRO A 7 -15.72 -13.54 49.88
CA PRO A 7 -15.01 -12.26 49.68
C PRO A 7 -15.34 -11.57 48.34
N LEU A 8 -15.31 -12.32 47.25
CA LEU A 8 -15.47 -11.81 45.88
C LEU A 8 -16.86 -11.17 45.64
N ARG A 9 -17.92 -11.68 46.29
CA ARG A 9 -19.26 -11.07 46.19
C ARG A 9 -19.36 -9.71 46.88
N ARG A 10 -18.60 -9.45 47.96
CA ARG A 10 -18.58 -8.13 48.62
C ARG A 10 -17.85 -7.08 47.78
N GLN A 11 -16.68 -7.42 47.22
CA GLN A 11 -15.93 -6.50 46.34
C GLN A 11 -16.74 -6.11 45.08
N ALA A 12 -17.36 -7.09 44.41
CA ALA A 12 -18.20 -6.82 43.23
C ALA A 12 -19.41 -5.91 43.54
N LEU A 13 -20.00 -6.04 44.73
CA LEU A 13 -21.11 -5.18 45.17
C LEU A 13 -20.64 -3.74 45.47
N GLN A 14 -19.49 -3.59 46.14
CA GLN A 14 -18.91 -2.27 46.43
C GLN A 14 -18.52 -1.52 45.15
N GLN A 15 -17.91 -2.18 44.17
CA GLN A 15 -17.60 -1.56 42.86
C GLN A 15 -18.88 -1.09 42.13
N ARG A 16 -19.95 -1.90 42.13
CA ARG A 16 -21.25 -1.50 41.55
C ARG A 16 -21.85 -0.26 42.22
N LEU A 17 -21.82 -0.20 43.56
CA LEU A 17 -22.33 0.94 44.33
C LEU A 17 -21.49 2.21 44.09
N HIS A 18 -20.17 2.09 43.96
CA HIS A 18 -19.30 3.23 43.68
C HIS A 18 -19.56 3.84 42.29
N LEU A 19 -19.70 2.99 41.26
CA LEU A 19 -20.07 3.40 39.90
C LEU A 19 -21.46 4.04 39.84
N GLN A 20 -22.44 3.52 40.58
CA GLN A 20 -23.78 4.13 40.65
C GLN A 20 -23.77 5.52 41.28
N ARG A 21 -22.99 5.76 42.34
CA ARG A 21 -22.85 7.10 42.95
C ARG A 21 -22.26 8.10 41.96
N HIS A 22 -21.15 7.74 41.32
CA HIS A 22 -20.47 8.65 40.38
C HIS A 22 -21.35 9.00 39.17
N GLY A 23 -22.15 8.04 38.68
CA GLY A 23 -23.14 8.28 37.63
C GLY A 23 -24.33 9.17 38.03
N GLN A 24 -24.63 9.32 39.33
CA GLN A 24 -25.64 10.26 39.83
C GLN A 24 -25.10 11.70 40.00
N GLU A 25 -23.82 11.85 40.34
CA GLU A 25 -23.18 13.16 40.49
C GLU A 25 -23.04 13.89 39.14
N LEU A 26 -22.59 13.18 38.09
CA LEU A 26 -22.50 13.72 36.74
C LEU A 26 -23.87 14.24 36.25
N ARG A 27 -24.94 13.46 36.46
CA ARG A 27 -26.32 13.83 36.12
C ARG A 27 -26.89 14.99 36.95
N ARG A 28 -26.24 15.39 38.06
CA ARG A 28 -26.58 16.60 38.81
C ARG A 28 -25.83 17.84 38.30
N GLN A 29 -24.68 17.69 37.66
CA GLN A 29 -23.93 18.82 37.09
C GLN A 29 -24.52 19.33 35.76
N GLU A 30 -25.09 18.44 34.94
CA GLU A 30 -25.68 18.79 33.64
C GLU A 30 -27.02 19.59 33.72
N ARG A 31 -27.54 19.88 34.91
CA ARG A 31 -28.86 20.52 35.11
C ARG A 31 -28.79 21.92 35.75
N ARG A 32 -28.05 22.85 35.13
CA ARG A 32 -28.16 24.31 35.42
C ARG A 32 -28.05 25.16 34.13
N PRO A 33 -29.03 26.03 33.83
CA PRO A 33 -28.94 26.97 32.72
C PRO A 33 -28.10 28.22 33.09
N PRO A 34 -27.44 28.88 32.12
CA PRO A 34 -26.64 30.07 32.38
C PRO A 34 -27.52 31.32 32.58
N ARG A 35 -27.21 32.14 33.59
CA ARG A 35 -27.68 33.52 33.71
C ARG A 35 -26.53 34.49 33.42
N HIS A 36 -26.72 35.38 32.45
CA HIS A 36 -25.95 36.63 32.39
C HIS A 36 -26.40 37.57 33.51
N GLN A 37 -25.46 38.19 34.21
CA GLN A 37 -25.58 39.60 34.61
C GLN A 37 -24.21 40.22 34.92
N GLN A 38 -24.16 41.54 34.91
CA GLN A 38 -22.94 42.34 35.05
C GLN A 38 -22.70 42.72 36.52
N ARG A 39 -21.43 42.85 36.94
CA ARG A 39 -20.93 43.99 37.74
C ARG A 39 -19.40 43.99 37.90
N ARG A 40 -18.85 45.21 37.93
CA ARG A 40 -17.51 45.64 38.40
C ARG A 40 -17.71 46.44 39.70
N PRO A 41 -16.70 47.00 40.41
CA PRO A 41 -15.22 46.87 40.33
C PRO A 41 -14.59 46.61 41.74
N ARG A 42 -13.30 47.00 41.93
CA ARG A 42 -12.57 47.29 43.20
C ARG A 42 -12.03 46.08 44.01
N GLN A 43 -10.97 46.19 44.82
CA GLN A 43 -9.70 46.98 44.79
C GLN A 43 -8.85 46.59 46.03
N ALA A 44 -7.63 46.06 45.88
CA ALA A 44 -6.51 46.02 46.86
C ALA A 44 -5.44 45.00 46.41
N GLY A 45 -4.13 45.14 46.72
CA GLY A 45 -3.44 46.32 47.22
C GLY A 45 -2.04 46.06 47.83
N ARG A 46 -1.01 46.74 47.30
CA ARG A 46 0.37 46.97 47.84
C ARG A 46 1.41 45.83 47.72
N GLY A 47 2.67 46.24 47.50
CA GLY A 47 3.92 45.43 47.50
C GLY A 47 4.66 45.56 48.85
N PRO A 48 5.99 45.89 48.92
CA PRO A 48 6.70 46.84 48.03
C PRO A 48 8.25 46.64 47.78
N ARG A 49 8.86 47.58 46.99
CA ARG A 49 10.31 47.95 46.92
C ARG A 49 11.29 46.90 46.33
N THR A 50 12.50 47.22 45.82
CA THR A 50 13.35 48.46 45.79
C THR A 50 13.82 48.79 44.34
N GLN A 51 14.04 50.06 43.93
CA GLN A 51 15.33 50.78 43.70
C GLN A 51 16.38 50.07 42.78
N GLN A 52 17.16 50.74 41.88
CA GLN A 52 17.52 52.17 41.76
C GLN A 52 17.80 52.66 40.29
N GLU A 53 18.48 53.81 40.14
CA GLU A 53 18.68 54.70 38.96
C GLU A 53 19.51 54.11 37.77
N GLY A 54 19.57 54.71 36.56
CA GLY A 54 18.84 55.87 35.99
C GLY A 54 19.45 56.48 34.68
N ARG A 55 18.68 57.38 34.02
CA ARG A 55 19.02 58.28 32.86
C ARG A 55 19.35 57.62 31.48
N ARG A 56 18.46 57.78 30.48
CA ARG A 56 18.49 58.73 29.31
C ARG A 56 19.58 58.40 28.27
N ARG A 57 19.33 58.30 26.94
CA ARG A 57 18.33 58.85 25.98
C ARG A 57 17.86 57.71 25.00
N LEU A 58 16.96 57.82 23.99
CA LEU A 58 16.12 58.89 23.39
C LEU A 58 14.82 58.32 22.70
N GLU A 59 14.18 59.15 21.88
CA GLU A 59 12.99 59.05 20.98
C GLU A 59 13.14 58.21 19.68
N ASP A 60 12.09 57.94 18.87
CA ASP A 60 10.68 57.62 19.23
C ASP A 60 9.83 56.95 18.10
N HIS A 61 8.64 56.53 18.54
CA HIS A 61 7.49 55.83 17.96
C HIS A 61 6.91 56.12 16.54
N LEU A 62 6.07 55.15 16.09
CA LEU A 62 5.23 55.16 14.87
C LEU A 62 3.85 54.48 15.14
N PRO A 63 2.68 55.07 14.78
CA PRO A 63 1.35 54.45 14.98
C PRO A 63 0.72 53.81 13.71
N ARG A 64 -0.44 53.12 13.87
CA ARG A 64 -1.08 52.22 12.89
C ARG A 64 -2.31 52.80 12.14
N PRO A 65 -2.64 52.34 10.92
CA PRO A 65 -3.84 52.75 10.15
C PRO A 65 -4.99 51.70 10.08
N PRO A 66 -6.24 52.08 9.66
CA PRO A 66 -7.32 51.12 9.36
C PRO A 66 -8.08 51.27 8.01
N ARG A 67 -8.35 50.13 7.35
CA ARG A 67 -9.56 49.70 6.57
C ARG A 67 -10.21 50.55 5.43
N ARG A 68 -10.20 49.93 4.22
CA ARG A 68 -11.30 49.75 3.20
C ARG A 68 -11.98 50.95 2.49
N VAL A 69 -12.13 50.86 1.15
CA VAL A 69 -13.41 50.73 0.38
C VAL A 69 -13.17 50.51 -1.15
N ARG A 70 -14.20 50.17 -1.94
CA ARG A 70 -14.20 49.79 -3.39
C ARG A 70 -14.31 50.99 -4.36
N ARG A 71 -13.79 50.87 -5.60
CA ARG A 71 -14.59 50.84 -6.88
C ARG A 71 -13.75 50.61 -8.17
N ARG A 72 -14.44 50.49 -9.32
CA ARG A 72 -13.94 50.37 -10.73
C ARG A 72 -13.56 51.79 -11.27
N ARG A 73 -13.06 52.05 -12.51
CA ARG A 73 -13.11 51.36 -13.83
C ARG A 73 -12.19 52.07 -14.88
N GLN A 74 -11.71 51.36 -15.91
CA GLN A 74 -11.31 51.83 -17.28
C GLN A 74 -10.26 52.97 -17.49
N GLY A 75 -9.47 52.93 -18.58
CA GLY A 75 -8.92 54.17 -19.19
C GLY A 75 -7.55 54.15 -19.90
N LEU A 76 -7.50 53.66 -21.16
CA LEU A 76 -6.70 54.13 -22.33
C LEU A 76 -5.35 54.92 -22.23
N LEU A 77 -4.40 54.47 -23.10
CA LEU A 77 -3.47 55.25 -23.96
C LEU A 77 -2.26 56.05 -23.43
N ARG A 78 -1.07 55.58 -23.87
CA ARG A 78 0.08 56.30 -24.47
C ARG A 78 0.11 57.85 -24.43
N GLN A 79 1.27 58.41 -24.07
CA GLN A 79 2.29 58.85 -25.06
C GLN A 79 3.63 59.29 -24.43
N ALA A 80 4.76 58.89 -25.04
CA ALA A 80 6.05 59.57 -25.00
C ALA A 80 6.96 59.09 -26.16
N HIS A 81 7.75 60.00 -26.72
CA HIS A 81 8.73 59.86 -27.83
C HIS A 81 9.73 61.04 -27.67
N PRO A 82 10.76 61.29 -28.53
CA PRO A 82 11.12 60.65 -29.82
C PRO A 82 12.64 60.36 -30.01
N ARG A 83 13.04 59.76 -31.16
CA ARG A 83 13.91 60.38 -32.22
C ARG A 83 14.51 59.37 -33.22
N ASN A 84 14.47 59.75 -34.50
CA ASN A 84 15.41 59.45 -35.61
C ASN A 84 15.62 57.96 -36.05
N VAL A 85 15.89 57.63 -37.33
CA VAL A 85 15.95 58.42 -38.59
C VAL A 85 15.43 57.62 -39.80
N ARG A 86 15.24 58.31 -40.94
CA ARG A 86 14.55 57.89 -42.19
C ARG A 86 15.35 56.99 -43.16
N HIS A 87 14.66 56.62 -44.27
CA HIS A 87 15.10 56.13 -45.60
C HIS A 87 15.04 54.61 -45.83
N GLN A 88 14.52 54.09 -46.96
CA GLN A 88 13.69 54.67 -48.05
C GLN A 88 12.89 53.54 -48.77
N GLN A 89 11.83 53.85 -49.53
CA GLN A 89 11.03 52.83 -50.25
C GLN A 89 11.32 52.77 -51.75
N GLY A 90 11.34 51.54 -52.31
CA GLY A 90 11.32 51.26 -53.74
C GLY A 90 10.06 50.48 -54.18
N ARG A 91 9.42 50.92 -55.26
CA ARG A 91 8.33 50.22 -56.00
C ARG A 91 8.95 49.19 -56.98
N LEU A 92 8.28 48.28 -57.72
CA LEU A 92 6.86 47.99 -58.04
C LEU A 92 6.77 46.59 -58.74
N ARG A 93 5.72 45.78 -58.56
CA ARG A 93 4.95 45.05 -59.63
C ARG A 93 3.86 44.11 -59.05
N ARG A 94 3.12 43.40 -59.91
CA ARG A 94 1.73 42.91 -59.69
C ARG A 94 1.42 41.52 -60.30
N LEU A 95 0.51 40.76 -59.65
CA LEU A 95 -0.41 39.72 -60.20
C LEU A 95 0.20 38.30 -60.52
N PRO A 96 -0.58 37.22 -60.84
CA PRO A 96 -1.32 36.45 -59.81
C PRO A 96 -1.51 34.89 -60.00
N ARG A 97 -2.08 34.24 -58.96
CA ARG A 97 -3.02 33.07 -58.96
C ARG A 97 -2.62 31.62 -59.42
N ARG A 98 -2.88 30.68 -58.47
CA ARG A 98 -3.52 29.33 -58.57
C ARG A 98 -2.76 28.06 -59.03
N HIS A 99 -2.94 27.01 -58.21
CA HIS A 99 -3.09 25.56 -58.49
C HIS A 99 -2.00 24.73 -59.23
N ARG A 100 -1.17 24.04 -58.44
CA ARG A 100 -1.04 22.55 -58.49
C ARG A 100 -1.14 22.05 -57.02
N ARG A 101 -2.05 21.17 -56.57
CA ARG A 101 -2.55 19.84 -56.99
C ARG A 101 -1.49 18.72 -56.99
N ARG A 102 -1.77 17.68 -56.18
CA ARG A 102 -1.42 16.26 -56.38
C ARG A 102 0.06 15.89 -56.65
N GLN A 103 0.92 15.87 -55.63
CA GLN A 103 2.19 15.10 -55.71
C GLN A 103 2.56 14.23 -54.49
N GLN A 104 1.85 14.29 -53.34
CA GLN A 104 2.15 13.47 -52.14
C GLN A 104 1.11 12.38 -51.80
N ARG A 105 0.41 11.82 -52.80
CA ARG A 105 -0.48 10.65 -52.60
C ARG A 105 -0.32 9.50 -53.61
N GLN A 106 0.69 9.55 -54.50
CA GLN A 106 0.90 8.54 -55.54
C GLN A 106 2.06 7.56 -55.22
N ALA A 107 2.92 7.85 -54.25
CA ALA A 107 4.20 7.16 -54.02
C ALA A 107 4.15 5.97 -53.02
N ARG A 108 2.96 5.44 -52.68
CA ARG A 108 2.83 4.39 -51.65
C ARG A 108 1.82 3.28 -51.97
N LYS A 109 1.57 2.99 -53.27
CA LYS A 109 0.62 1.95 -53.71
C LYS A 109 1.06 1.02 -54.86
N ASN A 110 2.22 1.24 -55.49
CA ASN A 110 2.70 0.44 -56.63
C ASN A 110 3.97 -0.40 -56.31
N GLN A 111 3.97 -1.11 -55.17
CA GLN A 111 5.02 -2.09 -54.83
C GLN A 111 4.43 -3.43 -54.34
N LEU A 112 3.33 -3.86 -54.95
CA LEU A 112 2.83 -5.24 -54.85
C LEU A 112 2.41 -5.72 -56.25
N ARG A 113 2.76 -6.97 -56.56
CA ARG A 113 2.49 -7.72 -57.82
C ARG A 113 3.16 -7.17 -59.10
N ARG A 114 4.31 -7.74 -59.45
CA ARG A 114 4.46 -8.68 -60.59
C ARG A 114 5.93 -9.06 -60.84
N GLN A 115 6.32 -10.28 -60.47
CA GLN A 115 7.13 -11.20 -61.30
C GLN A 115 7.15 -12.61 -60.67
N GLY A 116 7.43 -13.62 -61.50
CA GLY A 116 7.19 -15.04 -61.23
C GLY A 116 8.46 -15.90 -61.13
N PRO A 117 8.32 -17.24 -61.18
CA PRO A 117 9.13 -18.15 -60.36
C PRO A 117 10.31 -18.82 -61.05
N ARG A 118 11.24 -19.36 -60.24
CA ARG A 118 12.23 -20.39 -60.65
C ARG A 118 12.42 -21.46 -59.55
N GLN A 119 12.79 -22.65 -59.99
CA GLN A 119 13.23 -23.85 -59.24
C GLN A 119 14.53 -24.37 -59.92
N PRO A 120 15.16 -25.49 -59.49
CA PRO A 120 15.53 -25.95 -58.15
C PRO A 120 17.10 -26.10 -58.08
N PRO A 121 17.72 -26.98 -57.23
CA PRO A 121 17.79 -28.42 -57.51
C PRO A 121 17.70 -29.35 -56.26
N ARG A 122 17.76 -30.68 -56.51
CA ARG A 122 17.50 -31.79 -55.56
C ARG A 122 18.76 -32.42 -54.94
N ARG A 123 18.65 -32.98 -53.73
CA ARG A 123 19.09 -34.34 -53.32
C ARG A 123 18.06 -34.86 -52.29
N LYS A 124 17.35 -35.99 -52.46
CA LYS A 124 17.77 -37.43 -52.42
C LYS A 124 18.56 -37.78 -51.14
N GLY A 125 18.11 -38.66 -50.22
CA GLY A 125 16.76 -39.23 -49.99
C GLY A 125 16.74 -40.73 -49.62
N ARG A 126 15.95 -41.09 -48.59
CA ARG A 126 15.41 -42.41 -48.19
C ARG A 126 14.36 -42.11 -47.09
N ARG A 127 13.13 -42.66 -47.01
CA ARG A 127 12.55 -44.00 -47.31
C ARG A 127 13.08 -45.11 -46.40
N ASP A 128 12.25 -45.92 -45.72
CA ASP A 128 10.77 -45.93 -45.66
C ASP A 128 10.24 -46.71 -44.42
N GLN A 129 8.94 -46.53 -44.14
CA GLN A 129 7.97 -47.55 -43.66
C GLN A 129 7.83 -48.07 -42.19
N ASP A 130 6.54 -48.26 -41.87
CA ASP A 130 5.85 -49.34 -41.14
C ASP A 130 5.78 -49.48 -39.60
N HIS A 131 4.63 -49.00 -39.09
CA HIS A 131 3.51 -49.81 -38.55
C HIS A 131 3.67 -50.86 -37.41
N GLN A 132 2.75 -50.72 -36.44
CA GLN A 132 2.00 -51.77 -35.71
C GLN A 132 2.68 -52.67 -34.63
N ALA A 133 2.55 -52.20 -33.38
CA ALA A 133 1.69 -52.80 -32.33
C ALA A 133 2.02 -54.14 -31.61
N LEU A 134 1.30 -54.33 -30.49
CA LEU A 134 0.97 -55.57 -29.74
C LEU A 134 1.83 -56.03 -28.52
N ARG A 135 1.12 -56.07 -27.37
CA ARG A 135 1.12 -57.09 -26.28
C ARG A 135 2.30 -57.22 -25.29
N LEU A 136 2.06 -56.68 -24.09
CA LEU A 136 1.83 -57.44 -22.83
C LEU A 136 2.55 -58.79 -22.62
N HIS A 137 3.29 -58.93 -21.49
CA HIS A 137 3.24 -60.18 -20.72
C HIS A 137 3.40 -60.05 -19.19
N ARG A 138 3.15 -61.18 -18.51
CA ARG A 138 2.98 -61.45 -17.06
C ARG A 138 3.91 -62.61 -16.66
N GLN A 139 4.31 -62.87 -15.42
CA GLN A 139 4.31 -62.20 -14.10
C GLN A 139 5.19 -63.11 -13.18
N VAL A 140 5.16 -62.96 -11.85
CA VAL A 140 5.75 -63.86 -10.82
C VAL A 140 7.31 -63.91 -10.86
N LEU A 141 8.07 -64.23 -9.80
CA LEU A 141 7.82 -65.00 -8.57
C LEU A 141 8.21 -64.28 -7.26
N THR A 142 7.74 -64.82 -6.13
CA THR A 142 8.09 -64.44 -4.74
C THR A 142 8.10 -65.70 -3.84
N ALA A 143 9.15 -65.90 -3.04
CA ALA A 143 9.39 -67.04 -2.14
C ALA A 143 10.55 -66.75 -1.14
N THR A 144 10.83 -67.51 -0.05
CA THR A 144 10.02 -67.62 1.19
C THR A 144 10.87 -68.10 2.40
N GLY A 145 11.33 -67.17 3.27
CA GLY A 145 11.93 -67.47 4.59
C GLY A 145 13.36 -68.04 4.59
N PRO A 146 13.96 -68.38 5.77
CA PRO A 146 13.47 -68.26 7.15
C PRO A 146 14.39 -67.40 8.09
N ARG A 147 14.23 -67.52 9.44
CA ARG A 147 15.00 -66.81 10.52
C ARG A 147 15.91 -67.74 11.32
N PRO A 148 16.94 -67.19 12.02
CA PRO A 148 17.03 -67.17 13.51
C PRO A 148 17.06 -65.71 14.07
N ALA A 149 16.88 -65.33 15.35
CA ALA A 149 17.06 -65.92 16.71
C ALA A 149 18.53 -65.86 17.23
N ASP A 150 18.87 -65.42 18.47
CA ASP A 150 18.11 -64.81 19.58
C ASP A 150 19.04 -64.10 20.62
N SER A 151 18.48 -63.39 21.62
CA SER A 151 19.10 -62.88 22.88
C SER A 151 20.14 -61.73 22.75
N THR A 152 20.31 -60.76 23.67
CA THR A 152 19.61 -60.29 24.90
C THR A 152 19.95 -58.77 25.10
N HIS A 153 19.59 -57.96 26.11
CA HIS A 153 18.99 -58.11 27.45
C HIS A 153 18.12 -56.87 27.83
N ASP A 154 17.82 -56.63 29.12
CA ASP A 154 17.00 -55.54 29.71
C ASP A 154 17.53 -55.28 31.17
N PRO A 155 17.00 -54.42 32.10
CA PRO A 155 15.90 -53.42 32.11
C PRO A 155 16.46 -52.01 32.51
N PRO A 156 15.85 -51.05 33.29
CA PRO A 156 14.50 -50.93 33.87
C PRO A 156 13.77 -49.55 33.79
N ARG A 157 12.51 -49.63 33.34
CA ARG A 157 11.28 -48.88 33.75
C ARG A 157 11.36 -47.58 34.58
N ALA A 158 10.67 -46.53 34.08
CA ALA A 158 9.84 -45.63 34.90
C ALA A 158 8.55 -45.16 34.15
N ARG A 159 7.48 -44.91 34.92
CA ARG A 159 6.05 -44.77 34.54
C ARG A 159 5.69 -43.68 33.50
N ALA A 160 4.49 -43.82 32.90
CA ALA A 160 3.96 -42.94 31.85
C ALA A 160 2.77 -42.05 32.27
N HIS A 161 2.57 -40.94 31.55
CA HIS A 161 1.34 -40.14 31.51
C HIS A 161 0.94 -39.89 30.03
N PRO A 162 -0.35 -39.62 29.72
CA PRO A 162 -0.86 -39.71 28.35
C PRO A 162 -0.43 -38.53 27.47
N ARG A 163 0.24 -38.82 26.34
CA ARG A 163 0.47 -37.83 25.28
C ARG A 163 -0.84 -37.48 24.58
N ALA A 164 -1.16 -36.18 24.49
CA ALA A 164 -2.19 -35.70 23.60
C ALA A 164 -1.84 -36.06 22.14
N ARG A 165 -2.84 -36.46 21.34
CA ARG A 165 -2.64 -36.76 19.91
C ARG A 165 -2.37 -35.46 19.15
N SER A 166 -1.10 -35.18 18.87
CA SER A 166 -0.69 -34.17 17.89
C SER A 166 -1.22 -34.57 16.50
N PHE A 167 -2.31 -33.94 16.07
CA PHE A 167 -2.77 -34.05 14.69
C PHE A 167 -1.75 -33.38 13.77
N SER A 168 -0.85 -34.18 13.18
CA SER A 168 -0.13 -33.74 11.98
C SER A 168 -1.16 -33.49 10.88
N PRO A 169 -1.32 -32.26 10.37
CA PRO A 169 -2.19 -32.04 9.22
C PRO A 169 -1.58 -32.82 8.04
N ARG A 170 -2.34 -33.76 7.48
CA ARG A 170 -1.97 -34.40 6.22
C ARG A 170 -1.74 -33.30 5.17
N ARG A 171 -0.70 -33.46 4.34
CA ARG A 171 -0.52 -32.63 3.14
C ARG A 171 -1.86 -32.56 2.40
N ALA A 172 -2.38 -31.35 2.23
CA ALA A 172 -3.24 -31.08 1.09
C ALA A 172 -2.29 -31.00 -0.11
N ASP A 173 -2.31 -32.02 -0.97
CA ASP A 173 -1.42 -32.06 -2.12
C ASP A 173 -1.69 -30.86 -3.02
N ARG A 174 -0.70 -29.97 -3.16
CA ARG A 174 -0.69 -28.95 -4.20
C ARG A 174 -0.56 -29.66 -5.54
N VAL A 175 -1.69 -30.02 -6.13
CA VAL A 175 -1.79 -30.35 -7.55
C VAL A 175 -1.53 -29.05 -8.32
N ASN A 176 -0.25 -28.73 -8.49
CA ASN A 176 0.19 -27.67 -9.38
C ASN A 176 -0.37 -27.98 -10.78
N PRO A 177 -1.14 -27.07 -11.40
CA PRO A 177 -1.66 -27.32 -12.74
C PRO A 177 -0.49 -27.49 -13.71
N THR A 178 -0.45 -28.63 -14.38
CA THR A 178 0.49 -28.86 -15.49
C THR A 178 0.32 -27.77 -16.54
N PRO A 179 1.39 -27.34 -17.22
CA PRO A 179 1.30 -26.28 -18.24
C PRO A 179 0.29 -26.68 -19.31
N ARG A 180 -0.84 -25.98 -19.34
CA ARG A 180 -1.92 -26.19 -20.30
C ARG A 180 -1.44 -25.85 -21.70
N SER A 181 -1.93 -26.55 -22.71
CA SER A 181 -1.74 -26.13 -24.11
C SER A 181 -2.31 -24.71 -24.32
N PRO A 182 -1.81 -23.91 -25.27
CA PRO A 182 -2.30 -22.55 -25.50
C PRO A 182 -3.82 -22.50 -25.83
N THR A 183 -4.35 -23.59 -26.41
CA THR A 183 -5.79 -23.78 -26.62
C THR A 183 -6.56 -23.96 -25.31
N LEU A 184 -6.07 -24.80 -24.39
CA LEU A 184 -6.67 -24.98 -23.05
C LEU A 184 -6.50 -23.74 -22.17
N GLN A 185 -5.45 -22.95 -22.36
CA GLN A 185 -5.28 -21.67 -21.67
C GLN A 185 -6.29 -20.63 -22.17
N SER A 186 -6.49 -20.51 -23.49
CA SER A 186 -7.53 -19.64 -24.06
C SER A 186 -8.93 -20.01 -23.58
N LEU A 187 -9.24 -21.31 -23.51
CA LEU A 187 -10.54 -21.81 -23.01
C LEU A 187 -10.74 -21.51 -21.52
N ALA A 188 -9.69 -21.58 -20.70
CA ALA A 188 -9.75 -21.15 -19.30
C ALA A 188 -10.07 -19.65 -19.20
N THR A 189 -9.31 -18.77 -19.87
CA THR A 189 -9.56 -17.32 -19.85
C THR A 189 -10.99 -16.95 -20.28
N ILE A 190 -11.56 -17.67 -21.25
CA ILE A 190 -12.95 -17.48 -21.67
C ILE A 190 -13.94 -17.93 -20.58
N PHE A 191 -13.70 -19.06 -19.93
CA PHE A 191 -14.52 -19.54 -18.81
C PHE A 191 -14.46 -18.58 -17.61
N ASP A 192 -13.27 -18.11 -17.24
CA ASP A 192 -13.08 -17.18 -16.13
C ASP A 192 -13.73 -15.82 -16.41
N LEU A 193 -13.64 -15.32 -17.65
CA LEU A 193 -14.36 -14.12 -18.08
C LEU A 193 -15.89 -14.33 -18.03
N ALA A 194 -16.39 -15.49 -18.48
CA ALA A 194 -17.81 -15.81 -18.40
C ALA A 194 -18.31 -15.91 -16.95
N LEU A 195 -17.50 -16.46 -16.04
CA LEU A 195 -17.80 -16.57 -14.61
C LEU A 195 -17.81 -15.20 -13.92
N VAL A 196 -16.90 -14.29 -14.30
CA VAL A 196 -16.91 -12.88 -13.88
C VAL A 196 -18.18 -12.18 -14.38
N VAL A 197 -18.54 -12.31 -15.66
CA VAL A 197 -19.77 -11.71 -16.23
C VAL A 197 -21.04 -12.23 -15.55
N LEU A 198 -21.10 -13.54 -15.28
CA LEU A 198 -22.20 -14.16 -14.53
C LEU A 198 -22.29 -13.61 -13.10
N GLY A 199 -21.15 -13.39 -12.44
CA GLY A 199 -21.08 -12.72 -11.14
C GLY A 199 -21.63 -11.29 -11.18
N PHE A 200 -21.25 -10.49 -12.17
CA PHE A 200 -21.81 -9.14 -12.35
C PHE A 200 -23.33 -9.16 -12.59
N GLY A 201 -23.82 -10.12 -13.39
CA GLY A 201 -25.26 -10.37 -13.55
C GLY A 201 -25.94 -10.69 -12.22
N LEU A 202 -25.32 -11.53 -11.38
CA LEU A 202 -25.85 -11.90 -10.06
C LEU A 202 -25.94 -10.70 -9.10
N ILE A 203 -24.93 -9.84 -9.04
CA ILE A 203 -24.97 -8.63 -8.18
C ILE A 203 -26.13 -7.73 -8.61
N ILE A 204 -26.23 -7.41 -9.90
CA ILE A 204 -27.28 -6.49 -10.40
C ILE A 204 -28.65 -7.13 -10.22
N PHE A 205 -28.80 -8.44 -10.43
CA PHE A 205 -30.04 -9.16 -10.12
C PHE A 205 -30.49 -8.98 -8.66
N PHE A 206 -29.57 -9.05 -7.69
CA PHE A 206 -29.90 -8.83 -6.27
C PHE A 206 -30.24 -7.36 -5.96
N HIS A 207 -29.60 -6.41 -6.65
CA HIS A 207 -29.95 -4.99 -6.60
C HIS A 207 -31.40 -4.76 -7.05
N GLU A 208 -31.75 -5.23 -8.25
CA GLU A 208 -33.12 -5.17 -8.79
C GLU A 208 -34.13 -5.91 -7.88
N LEU A 209 -33.75 -7.08 -7.34
CA LEU A 209 -34.59 -7.84 -6.42
C LEU A 209 -34.92 -7.04 -5.15
N GLY A 210 -34.00 -6.19 -4.67
CA GLY A 210 -34.24 -5.26 -3.57
C GLY A 210 -35.39 -4.30 -3.88
N HIS A 211 -35.28 -3.55 -4.97
CA HIS A 211 -36.33 -2.62 -5.43
C HIS A 211 -37.67 -3.36 -5.67
N PHE A 212 -37.63 -4.54 -6.29
CA PHE A 212 -38.81 -5.36 -6.58
C PHE A 212 -39.57 -5.76 -5.31
N LEU A 213 -38.87 -6.32 -4.31
CA LEU A 213 -39.49 -6.76 -3.06
C LEU A 213 -40.04 -5.56 -2.27
N ALA A 214 -39.31 -4.45 -2.22
CA ALA A 214 -39.77 -3.24 -1.55
C ALA A 214 -40.96 -2.57 -2.26
N ALA A 215 -40.99 -2.54 -3.60
CA ALA A 215 -42.12 -2.02 -4.37
C ALA A 215 -43.38 -2.85 -4.12
N ARG A 216 -43.28 -4.19 -4.12
CA ARG A 216 -44.41 -5.07 -3.79
C ARG A 216 -44.88 -4.91 -2.34
N TRP A 217 -43.98 -4.73 -1.38
CA TRP A 217 -44.33 -4.41 0.00
C TRP A 217 -44.99 -3.04 0.16
N ALA A 218 -44.53 -2.03 -0.59
CA ALA A 218 -45.10 -0.69 -0.60
C ALA A 218 -46.50 -0.65 -1.23
N GLY A 219 -46.88 -1.67 -2.02
CA GLY A 219 -48.14 -1.75 -2.75
C GLY A 219 -48.08 -1.13 -4.16
N ILE A 220 -46.89 -1.03 -4.75
CA ILE A 220 -46.68 -0.42 -6.06
C ILE A 220 -46.79 -1.47 -7.18
N ARG A 221 -47.48 -1.13 -8.27
CA ARG A 221 -47.67 -2.01 -9.44
C ARG A 221 -46.35 -2.19 -10.20
N VAL A 222 -45.67 -3.32 -9.99
CA VAL A 222 -44.54 -3.72 -10.84
C VAL A 222 -45.07 -4.35 -12.12
N LEU A 223 -44.70 -3.78 -13.27
CA LEU A 223 -45.10 -4.21 -14.60
C LEU A 223 -44.17 -5.30 -15.16
N ALA A 224 -42.87 -5.18 -14.93
CA ALA A 224 -41.88 -6.20 -15.31
C ALA A 224 -40.73 -6.29 -14.30
N PHE A 225 -40.24 -7.50 -14.11
CA PHE A 225 -38.99 -7.83 -13.41
C PHE A 225 -38.15 -8.68 -14.36
N ALA A 226 -37.00 -8.17 -14.78
CA ALA A 226 -36.22 -8.77 -15.86
C ALA A 226 -34.79 -9.09 -15.44
N ILE A 227 -34.32 -10.28 -15.82
CA ILE A 227 -32.92 -10.70 -15.74
C ILE A 227 -32.28 -10.44 -17.11
N GLY A 228 -31.14 -9.74 -17.13
CA GLY A 228 -30.44 -9.36 -18.36
C GLY A 228 -31.05 -8.18 -19.10
N MET A 229 -30.43 -7.80 -20.23
CA MET A 229 -30.85 -6.70 -21.09
C MET A 229 -31.23 -7.13 -22.52
N GLY A 230 -31.94 -6.26 -23.24
CA GLY A 230 -32.42 -6.50 -24.60
C GLY A 230 -33.78 -7.22 -24.65
N PRO A 231 -34.14 -7.82 -25.79
CA PRO A 231 -35.40 -8.56 -25.94
C PRO A 231 -35.50 -9.77 -25.01
N ALA A 232 -36.71 -10.05 -24.54
CA ALA A 232 -37.02 -11.26 -23.78
C ALA A 232 -36.85 -12.51 -24.66
N VAL A 233 -36.09 -13.49 -24.19
CA VAL A 233 -36.00 -14.84 -24.76
C VAL A 233 -37.22 -15.65 -24.34
N CYS A 234 -37.59 -15.53 -23.08
CA CYS A 234 -38.82 -16.05 -22.52
C CYS A 234 -39.34 -15.17 -21.39
N SER A 235 -40.62 -15.36 -21.08
CA SER A 235 -41.29 -14.69 -19.98
C SER A 235 -42.27 -15.64 -19.27
N PHE A 236 -42.56 -15.32 -18.02
CA PHE A 236 -43.61 -15.95 -17.23
C PHE A 236 -44.50 -14.87 -16.63
N ARG A 237 -45.82 -15.01 -16.76
CA ARG A 237 -46.81 -14.15 -16.11
C ARG A 237 -47.86 -15.03 -15.45
N LYS A 238 -47.98 -14.98 -14.12
CA LYS A 238 -49.03 -15.72 -13.39
C LYS A 238 -50.40 -15.34 -13.97
N GLY A 239 -51.17 -16.33 -14.43
CA GLY A 239 -52.44 -16.15 -15.16
C GLY A 239 -52.35 -16.44 -16.67
N LEU A 240 -51.22 -16.14 -17.33
CA LEU A 240 -50.98 -16.53 -18.73
C LEU A 240 -50.05 -17.75 -18.87
N GLY A 241 -49.18 -17.98 -17.88
CA GLY A 241 -48.17 -19.04 -17.89
C GLY A 241 -46.85 -18.58 -18.52
N PHE A 242 -46.16 -19.51 -19.18
CA PHE A 242 -44.88 -19.27 -19.85
C PHE A 242 -45.07 -18.88 -21.32
N ARG A 243 -44.21 -17.99 -21.84
CA ARG A 243 -44.16 -17.59 -23.25
C ARG A 243 -42.72 -17.54 -23.74
N LYS A 244 -42.52 -17.88 -25.01
CA LYS A 244 -41.29 -17.55 -25.76
C LYS A 244 -41.43 -16.10 -26.25
N GLY A 245 -40.44 -15.26 -25.97
CA GLY A 245 -40.61 -13.80 -26.08
C GLY A 245 -41.29 -13.16 -24.86
N SER A 246 -41.77 -11.93 -25.04
CA SER A 246 -42.47 -11.12 -24.03
C SER A 246 -43.97 -11.39 -24.04
N SER A 247 -44.61 -11.51 -22.86
CA SER A 247 -46.06 -11.64 -22.74
C SER A 247 -46.80 -10.29 -22.79
N GLU A 248 -46.07 -9.17 -22.87
CA GLU A 248 -46.61 -7.81 -22.89
C GLU A 248 -47.70 -7.57 -23.96
N PRO A 249 -47.58 -8.04 -25.23
CA PRO A 249 -48.58 -7.76 -26.25
C PRO A 249 -49.91 -8.47 -25.95
N GLU A 250 -49.82 -9.74 -25.55
CA GLU A 250 -50.96 -10.56 -25.12
C GLU A 250 -51.62 -9.97 -23.87
N TYR A 251 -50.83 -9.63 -22.85
CA TYR A 251 -51.30 -9.00 -21.61
C TYR A 251 -52.04 -7.66 -21.84
N ARG A 252 -51.63 -6.89 -22.86
CA ARG A 252 -52.32 -5.65 -23.25
C ARG A 252 -53.64 -5.91 -23.96
N ALA A 253 -53.74 -7.01 -24.71
CA ALA A 253 -54.89 -7.39 -25.52
C ALA A 253 -56.02 -8.13 -24.77
N LEU A 254 -55.86 -8.47 -23.48
CA LEU A 254 -56.97 -8.99 -22.69
C LEU A 254 -57.97 -7.89 -22.31
N ASP A 255 -59.23 -8.08 -22.69
CA ASP A 255 -60.38 -7.26 -22.26
C ASP A 255 -60.55 -7.26 -20.73
N SER A 256 -60.27 -8.41 -20.08
CA SER A 256 -60.31 -8.58 -18.63
C SER A 256 -58.98 -9.11 -18.10
N ARG A 257 -58.43 -8.43 -17.10
CA ARG A 257 -57.15 -8.77 -16.46
C ARG A 257 -57.35 -9.47 -15.11
N LEU A 258 -58.59 -9.82 -14.76
CA LEU A 258 -58.92 -10.58 -13.54
C LEU A 258 -58.19 -11.92 -13.52
N GLY A 259 -57.54 -12.24 -12.40
CA GLY A 259 -56.69 -13.44 -12.25
C GLY A 259 -55.29 -13.34 -12.86
N VAL A 260 -54.98 -12.32 -13.67
CA VAL A 260 -53.69 -12.15 -14.35
C VAL A 260 -52.78 -11.15 -13.62
N SER A 261 -51.53 -11.55 -13.38
CA SER A 261 -50.52 -10.71 -12.72
C SER A 261 -50.09 -9.53 -13.60
N HIS A 262 -50.15 -8.32 -13.04
CA HIS A 262 -49.55 -7.12 -13.64
C HIS A 262 -48.03 -7.26 -13.88
N THR A 263 -47.35 -8.04 -13.04
CA THR A 263 -45.90 -8.32 -13.15
C THR A 263 -45.63 -9.45 -14.13
N GLU A 264 -44.76 -9.17 -15.11
CA GLU A 264 -44.08 -10.16 -15.94
C GLU A 264 -42.68 -10.45 -15.41
N TYR A 265 -42.29 -11.73 -15.37
CA TYR A 265 -40.94 -12.17 -15.06
C TYR A 265 -40.25 -12.50 -16.39
N ARG A 266 -39.16 -11.81 -16.75
CA ARG A 266 -38.48 -11.93 -18.05
C ARG A 266 -37.04 -12.43 -17.92
N LEU A 267 -36.60 -13.26 -18.87
CA LEU A 267 -35.19 -13.54 -19.11
C LEU A 267 -34.82 -12.99 -20.49
N ASN A 268 -33.92 -12.01 -20.53
CA ASN A 268 -33.51 -11.32 -21.75
C ASN A 268 -32.23 -11.91 -22.36
N TRP A 269 -31.97 -11.58 -23.63
CA TRP A 269 -30.87 -12.20 -24.41
C TRP A 269 -29.47 -11.93 -23.86
N LEU A 270 -29.22 -10.75 -23.28
CA LEU A 270 -27.90 -10.36 -22.79
C LEU A 270 -27.83 -10.62 -21.27
N PRO A 271 -26.98 -11.54 -20.77
CA PRO A 271 -26.99 -11.99 -19.37
C PRO A 271 -26.45 -10.96 -18.37
N PHE A 272 -26.09 -9.76 -18.81
CA PHE A 272 -25.61 -8.67 -17.96
C PHE A 272 -26.75 -7.75 -17.53
N GLY A 273 -26.85 -7.52 -16.22
CA GLY A 273 -27.82 -6.62 -15.61
C GLY A 273 -29.22 -7.20 -15.38
N GLY A 274 -30.18 -6.31 -15.22
CA GLY A 274 -31.62 -6.57 -15.05
C GLY A 274 -32.37 -5.24 -15.01
N TYR A 275 -33.69 -5.26 -14.81
CA TYR A 275 -34.45 -4.04 -14.46
C TYR A 275 -35.79 -4.36 -13.74
N VAL A 276 -36.22 -3.48 -12.83
CA VAL A 276 -37.59 -3.42 -12.28
C VAL A 276 -38.38 -2.27 -12.93
N LYS A 277 -39.34 -2.58 -13.81
CA LYS A 277 -40.27 -1.56 -14.32
C LYS A 277 -41.45 -1.36 -13.37
N MET A 278 -41.46 -0.23 -12.67
CA MET A 278 -42.54 0.20 -11.78
C MET A 278 -43.54 1.12 -12.49
N LEU A 279 -44.82 1.08 -12.11
CA LEU A 279 -45.80 2.04 -12.59
C LEU A 279 -45.50 3.44 -12.03
N GLY A 280 -45.39 4.46 -12.88
CA GLY A 280 -45.08 5.83 -12.45
C GLY A 280 -43.59 6.12 -12.17
N GLN A 281 -42.68 5.18 -12.45
CA GLN A 281 -41.23 5.41 -12.50
C GLN A 281 -40.61 4.53 -13.59
N GLU A 282 -40.08 5.15 -14.63
CA GLU A 282 -39.34 4.48 -15.71
C GLU A 282 -37.99 5.15 -15.91
N ASP A 283 -36.89 4.42 -15.77
CA ASP A 283 -35.53 4.99 -15.79
C ASP A 283 -35.14 5.52 -17.18
N LEU A 284 -35.75 4.95 -18.23
CA LEU A 284 -35.65 5.40 -19.62
C LEU A 284 -36.62 6.53 -19.99
N ASN A 285 -37.58 6.87 -19.12
CA ASN A 285 -38.51 7.98 -19.32
C ASN A 285 -38.85 8.69 -18.00
N PRO A 286 -38.05 9.70 -17.59
CA PRO A 286 -38.31 10.51 -16.39
C PRO A 286 -39.64 11.31 -16.41
N GLN A 287 -40.41 11.29 -17.50
CA GLN A 287 -41.75 11.89 -17.59
C GLN A 287 -42.89 10.85 -17.50
N ALA A 288 -42.58 9.56 -17.28
CA ALA A 288 -43.56 8.50 -17.10
C ALA A 288 -44.25 8.57 -15.72
N VAL A 289 -45.09 9.58 -15.54
CA VAL A 289 -45.99 9.75 -14.38
C VAL A 289 -47.26 8.94 -14.59
N SER A 290 -47.91 8.51 -13.50
CA SER A 290 -49.21 7.84 -13.52
C SER A 290 -49.97 8.18 -12.26
N ASP A 291 -51.22 8.63 -12.41
CA ASP A 291 -52.11 9.03 -11.31
C ASP A 291 -52.86 7.84 -10.67
N GLU A 292 -52.55 6.62 -11.09
CA GLU A 292 -53.09 5.39 -10.52
C GLU A 292 -52.72 5.23 -9.03
N PRO A 293 -53.65 4.80 -8.15
CA PRO A 293 -53.41 4.73 -6.70
C PRO A 293 -52.27 3.80 -6.26
N ASP A 294 -51.88 2.83 -7.10
CA ASP A 294 -50.75 1.92 -6.91
C ASP A 294 -49.52 2.29 -7.77
N SER A 295 -49.44 3.54 -8.24
CA SER A 295 -48.23 4.09 -8.83
C SER A 295 -47.18 4.45 -7.78
N TYR A 296 -45.93 4.53 -8.23
CA TYR A 296 -44.80 5.00 -7.43
C TYR A 296 -45.00 6.44 -6.93
N GLN A 297 -45.59 7.32 -7.74
CA GLN A 297 -45.76 8.74 -7.37
C GLN A 297 -46.93 8.96 -6.39
N ALA A 298 -47.97 8.11 -6.44
CA ALA A 298 -49.08 8.13 -5.48
C ALA A 298 -48.66 7.71 -4.05
N CYS A 299 -47.52 7.00 -3.91
CA CYS A 299 -47.01 6.58 -2.62
C CYS A 299 -46.42 7.73 -1.78
N ARG A 300 -46.65 7.71 -0.45
CA ARG A 300 -46.02 8.65 0.49
C ARG A 300 -44.48 8.63 0.36
N PRO A 301 -43.78 9.78 0.47
CA PRO A 301 -42.31 9.85 0.31
C PRO A 301 -41.54 8.82 1.12
N ALA A 302 -41.93 8.54 2.36
CA ALA A 302 -41.29 7.52 3.20
C ALA A 302 -41.34 6.09 2.61
N LYS A 303 -42.43 5.70 1.90
CA LYS A 303 -42.47 4.43 1.16
C LYS A 303 -41.49 4.46 -0.02
N ARG A 304 -41.53 5.53 -0.81
CA ARG A 304 -40.66 5.76 -1.98
C ARG A 304 -39.17 5.71 -1.59
N MET A 305 -38.79 6.30 -0.44
CA MET A 305 -37.43 6.24 0.12
C MET A 305 -36.99 4.82 0.47
N VAL A 306 -37.87 3.97 1.01
CA VAL A 306 -37.56 2.55 1.26
C VAL A 306 -37.37 1.80 -0.06
N VAL A 307 -38.21 2.03 -1.07
CA VAL A 307 -38.12 1.37 -2.38
C VAL A 307 -36.80 1.68 -3.10
N ILE A 308 -36.37 2.94 -3.11
CA ILE A 308 -35.04 3.32 -3.64
C ILE A 308 -33.91 2.73 -2.80
N SER A 309 -33.97 2.82 -1.47
CA SER A 309 -32.89 2.32 -0.61
C SER A 309 -32.73 0.78 -0.68
N ALA A 310 -33.77 0.06 -1.11
CA ALA A 310 -33.80 -1.40 -1.04
C ALA A 310 -32.77 -2.09 -1.94
N GLY A 311 -32.46 -1.56 -3.13
CA GLY A 311 -31.42 -2.13 -4.00
C GLY A 311 -30.02 -1.97 -3.42
N VAL A 312 -29.72 -0.82 -2.82
CA VAL A 312 -28.47 -0.57 -2.07
C VAL A 312 -28.36 -1.52 -0.88
N ILE A 313 -29.44 -1.66 -0.10
CA ILE A 313 -29.49 -2.54 1.07
C ILE A 313 -29.34 -4.03 0.67
N ALA A 314 -29.97 -4.46 -0.44
CA ALA A 314 -29.87 -5.82 -0.95
C ALA A 314 -28.42 -6.18 -1.35
N ASN A 315 -27.67 -5.26 -1.95
CA ASN A 315 -26.24 -5.44 -2.23
C ASN A 315 -25.40 -5.56 -0.94
N LEU A 316 -25.64 -4.72 0.08
CA LEU A 316 -24.92 -4.82 1.36
C LEU A 316 -25.22 -6.15 2.09
N ILE A 317 -26.45 -6.64 2.00
CA ILE A 317 -26.86 -7.96 2.52
C ILE A 317 -26.17 -9.09 1.72
N LEU A 318 -26.18 -9.03 0.38
CA LEU A 318 -25.52 -10.00 -0.48
C LEU A 318 -24.02 -10.09 -0.15
N ALA A 319 -23.34 -8.94 -0.07
CA ALA A 319 -21.92 -8.89 0.29
C ALA A 319 -21.66 -9.51 1.67
N ALA A 320 -22.47 -9.19 2.68
CA ALA A 320 -22.30 -9.76 4.03
C ALA A 320 -22.50 -11.28 4.05
N LEU A 321 -23.45 -11.81 3.26
CA LEU A 321 -23.69 -13.25 3.11
C LEU A 321 -22.55 -13.96 2.36
N ILE A 322 -22.02 -13.35 1.29
CA ILE A 322 -20.88 -13.89 0.54
C ILE A 322 -19.61 -13.86 1.41
N PHE A 323 -19.30 -12.75 2.09
CA PHE A 323 -18.17 -12.69 3.03
C PHE A 323 -18.33 -13.71 4.16
N MET A 324 -19.52 -13.84 4.76
CA MET A 324 -19.81 -14.89 5.76
C MET A 324 -19.48 -16.29 5.22
N PHE A 325 -19.85 -16.60 3.98
CA PHE A 325 -19.49 -17.88 3.35
C PHE A 325 -17.97 -18.02 3.12
N VAL A 326 -17.32 -16.99 2.57
CA VAL A 326 -15.87 -16.95 2.33
C VAL A 326 -15.09 -17.20 3.64
N PHE A 327 -15.41 -16.50 4.72
CA PHE A 327 -14.74 -16.70 6.02
C PHE A 327 -15.14 -18.00 6.72
N LYS A 328 -16.31 -18.58 6.43
CA LYS A 328 -16.67 -19.94 6.89
C LYS A 328 -15.83 -21.03 6.20
N VAL A 329 -15.48 -20.85 4.93
CA VAL A 329 -14.53 -21.73 4.24
C VAL A 329 -13.10 -21.46 4.70
N GLY A 330 -12.72 -20.18 4.76
CA GLY A 330 -11.39 -19.66 5.03
C GLY A 330 -10.78 -19.02 3.78
N ILE A 331 -10.14 -17.86 3.94
CA ILE A 331 -9.39 -17.15 2.88
C ILE A 331 -7.95 -16.88 3.34
N HIS A 332 -7.01 -16.83 2.41
CA HIS A 332 -5.63 -16.47 2.71
C HIS A 332 -5.52 -14.94 2.90
N SER A 333 -4.88 -14.50 3.97
CA SER A 333 -4.76 -13.08 4.33
C SER A 333 -3.45 -12.82 5.10
N ASP A 334 -3.04 -11.55 5.18
CA ASP A 334 -1.85 -11.14 5.93
C ASP A 334 -2.13 -11.23 7.45
N PRO A 335 -1.35 -11.98 8.25
CA PRO A 335 -1.57 -12.06 9.70
C PRO A 335 -1.34 -10.70 10.35
N PRO A 336 -2.01 -10.39 11.48
CA PRO A 336 -1.86 -9.13 12.19
C PRO A 336 -0.52 -9.08 12.97
N VAL A 337 0.60 -9.26 12.28
CA VAL A 337 1.96 -9.24 12.83
C VAL A 337 2.74 -8.13 12.13
N VAL A 338 3.56 -7.39 12.87
CA VAL A 338 4.46 -6.38 12.29
C VAL A 338 5.55 -7.08 11.47
N GLY A 339 5.66 -6.77 10.17
CA GLY A 339 6.75 -7.24 9.32
C GLY A 339 8.04 -6.51 9.63
N ASP A 340 8.17 -5.30 9.13
CA ASP A 340 9.21 -4.34 9.50
C ASP A 340 8.61 -3.04 10.05
N VAL A 341 9.49 -2.22 10.64
CA VAL A 341 9.16 -0.89 11.14
C VAL A 341 10.07 0.12 10.45
N ILE A 342 9.47 1.03 9.69
CA ILE A 342 10.19 1.98 8.85
C ILE A 342 10.89 3.02 9.75
N PRO A 343 12.22 3.22 9.65
CA PRO A 343 12.97 4.12 10.54
C PRO A 343 12.38 5.53 10.64
N GLY A 344 12.19 6.00 11.87
CA GLY A 344 11.71 7.36 12.17
C GLY A 344 10.22 7.63 11.88
N THR A 345 9.45 6.65 11.45
CA THR A 345 7.97 6.73 11.44
C THR A 345 7.38 6.61 12.86
N PRO A 346 6.11 6.98 13.13
CA PRO A 346 5.54 6.89 14.47
C PRO A 346 5.71 5.52 15.15
N ALA A 347 5.59 4.42 14.40
CA ALA A 347 5.79 3.06 14.91
C ALA A 347 7.23 2.81 15.40
N ALA A 348 8.24 3.45 14.81
CA ALA A 348 9.64 3.35 15.26
C ALA A 348 9.91 4.14 16.55
N ARG A 349 9.00 5.05 16.93
CA ARG A 349 9.20 6.07 17.97
C ARG A 349 8.31 5.87 19.20
N ALA A 350 7.19 5.17 19.03
CA ALA A 350 6.20 4.93 20.08
C ALA A 350 6.79 4.23 21.30
N LEU A 351 6.45 4.73 22.50
CA LEU A 351 6.82 4.08 23.76
C LEU A 351 5.68 3.16 24.25
N PRO A 352 6.00 1.99 24.84
CA PRO A 352 5.00 1.14 25.47
C PRO A 352 4.46 1.81 26.75
N ARG A 353 3.14 1.92 26.83
CA ARG A 353 2.38 2.67 27.85
C ARG A 353 2.42 2.03 29.24
N ASP A 354 2.47 0.70 29.26
CA ASP A 354 2.28 -0.12 30.46
C ASP A 354 3.61 -0.79 30.93
N ALA A 355 4.75 -0.35 30.39
CA ALA A 355 6.05 -0.95 30.68
C ALA A 355 6.75 -0.33 31.89
N THR A 356 7.48 -1.16 32.64
CA THR A 356 8.58 -0.70 33.49
C THR A 356 9.66 -0.02 32.64
N ALA A 357 10.37 0.96 33.22
CA ALA A 357 11.18 1.97 32.51
C ALA A 357 12.41 1.48 31.71
N ALA A 358 12.55 0.18 31.47
CA ALA A 358 13.62 -0.44 30.69
C ALA A 358 13.16 -0.97 29.31
N ALA A 359 11.88 -0.85 28.95
CA ALA A 359 11.41 -1.34 27.64
C ALA A 359 11.85 -0.44 26.49
N ASP A 360 12.48 -1.05 25.47
CA ASP A 360 12.95 -0.38 24.28
C ASP A 360 11.84 0.33 23.49
N PRO A 361 12.13 1.52 22.89
CA PRO A 361 11.18 2.24 22.06
C PRO A 361 10.87 1.50 20.76
N GLY A 362 9.67 1.75 20.26
CA GLY A 362 9.16 1.27 18.97
C GLY A 362 8.44 -0.07 19.02
N LEU A 363 7.60 -0.29 18.01
CA LEU A 363 7.20 -1.62 17.57
C LEU A 363 8.43 -2.37 17.00
N ARG A 364 8.32 -3.69 16.87
CA ARG A 364 9.39 -4.57 16.36
C ARG A 364 8.87 -5.54 15.31
N PRO A 365 9.73 -5.95 14.34
CA PRO A 365 9.50 -7.15 13.55
C PRO A 365 9.07 -8.33 14.43
N GLY A 366 7.93 -8.94 14.12
CA GLY A 366 7.37 -10.06 14.85
C GLY A 366 6.41 -9.72 16.01
N ASP A 367 6.17 -8.44 16.32
CA ASP A 367 5.11 -8.06 17.27
C ASP A 367 3.73 -8.51 16.75
N LEU A 368 3.03 -9.36 17.50
CA LEU A 368 1.69 -9.83 17.16
C LEU A 368 0.64 -8.84 17.68
N ILE A 369 -0.04 -8.15 16.78
CA ILE A 369 -1.08 -7.17 17.12
C ILE A 369 -2.36 -7.93 17.50
N LEU A 370 -2.69 -7.89 18.79
CA LEU A 370 -3.89 -8.51 19.36
C LEU A 370 -5.13 -7.62 19.19
N GLN A 371 -4.98 -6.30 19.40
CA GLN A 371 -6.08 -5.34 19.32
C GLN A 371 -5.65 -4.00 18.73
N ILE A 372 -6.63 -3.32 18.11
CA ILE A 372 -6.54 -1.97 17.57
C ILE A 372 -7.78 -1.20 18.05
N ASP A 373 -7.59 -0.08 18.75
CA ASP A 373 -8.64 0.73 19.39
C ASP A 373 -9.66 -0.12 20.20
N GLY A 374 -9.14 -1.11 20.93
CA GLY A 374 -9.93 -2.05 21.75
C GLY A 374 -10.71 -3.12 20.98
N ARG A 375 -10.55 -3.19 19.65
CA ARG A 375 -11.14 -4.23 18.79
C ARG A 375 -10.10 -5.29 18.45
N LYS A 376 -10.47 -6.58 18.49
CA LYS A 376 -9.57 -7.67 18.08
C LYS A 376 -9.12 -7.48 16.63
N ALA A 377 -7.80 -7.45 16.41
CA ALA A 377 -7.22 -7.47 15.07
C ALA A 377 -7.38 -8.86 14.43
N ARG A 378 -7.64 -8.90 13.13
CA ARG A 378 -7.91 -10.12 12.36
C ARG A 378 -6.91 -10.30 11.23
N SER A 379 -6.42 -9.21 10.66
CA SER A 379 -5.41 -9.17 9.59
C SER A 379 -4.53 -7.93 9.72
N PHE A 380 -3.40 -7.88 9.01
CA PHE A 380 -2.60 -6.66 8.92
C PHE A 380 -3.38 -5.47 8.33
N ASN A 381 -4.34 -5.75 7.44
CA ASN A 381 -5.18 -4.73 6.79
C ASN A 381 -6.09 -3.96 7.77
N ASP A 382 -6.36 -4.48 8.96
CA ASP A 382 -7.07 -3.75 10.02
C ASP A 382 -6.20 -2.59 10.56
N VAL A 383 -4.88 -2.80 10.66
CA VAL A 383 -3.90 -1.81 11.14
C VAL A 383 -3.81 -0.65 10.15
N LEU A 384 -3.69 -0.97 8.86
CA LEU A 384 -3.65 -0.01 7.77
C LEU A 384 -4.94 0.81 7.70
N LEU A 385 -6.10 0.18 7.88
CA LEU A 385 -7.37 0.91 7.89
C LEU A 385 -7.49 1.82 9.13
N ALA A 386 -7.13 1.35 10.31
CA ALA A 386 -7.22 2.14 11.53
C ALA A 386 -6.31 3.38 11.47
N SER A 387 -5.08 3.25 10.98
CA SER A 387 -4.21 4.42 10.75
C SER A 387 -4.81 5.35 9.70
N ALA A 388 -5.31 4.81 8.57
CA ALA A 388 -5.88 5.59 7.48
C ALA A 388 -7.19 6.32 7.84
N MET A 389 -7.96 5.80 8.80
CA MET A 389 -9.21 6.38 9.34
C MET A 389 -9.01 7.23 10.60
N ALA A 390 -7.81 7.24 11.19
CA ALA A 390 -7.52 8.02 12.38
C ALA A 390 -7.79 9.52 12.15
N ARG A 391 -8.15 10.23 13.22
CA ARG A 391 -8.19 11.71 13.18
C ARG A 391 -6.78 12.24 13.36
N ARG A 392 -6.36 13.20 12.53
CA ARG A 392 -5.04 13.87 12.67
C ARG A 392 -4.83 14.34 14.12
N GLY A 393 -3.68 13.98 14.71
CA GLY A 393 -3.37 14.31 16.10
C GLY A 393 -4.12 13.49 17.16
N ARG A 394 -4.78 12.37 16.80
CA ARG A 394 -5.26 11.36 17.74
C ARG A 394 -4.42 10.08 17.61
N PRO A 395 -4.02 9.46 18.73
CA PRO A 395 -3.36 8.16 18.67
C PRO A 395 -4.34 7.06 18.27
N VAL A 396 -3.82 6.06 17.55
CA VAL A 396 -4.39 4.71 17.45
C VAL A 396 -3.78 3.90 18.59
N SER A 397 -4.61 3.21 19.38
CA SER A 397 -4.14 2.39 20.50
C SER A 397 -3.98 0.94 20.07
N LEU A 398 -2.76 0.43 20.06
CA LEU A 398 -2.42 -0.95 19.75
C LEU A 398 -2.18 -1.75 21.03
N LEU A 399 -2.70 -2.97 21.08
CA LEU A 399 -2.29 -3.99 22.04
C LEU A 399 -1.52 -5.06 21.27
N VAL A 400 -0.26 -5.30 21.63
CA VAL A 400 0.62 -6.26 20.95
C VAL A 400 1.18 -7.29 21.93
N GLU A 401 1.45 -8.48 21.43
CA GLU A 401 2.19 -9.53 22.12
C GLU A 401 3.62 -9.58 21.58
N ARG A 402 4.61 -9.48 22.48
CA ARG A 402 6.04 -9.49 22.20
C ARG A 402 6.70 -10.49 23.13
N ALA A 403 7.22 -11.60 22.59
CA ALA A 403 7.84 -12.69 23.36
C ALA A 403 6.95 -13.25 24.51
N GLY A 404 5.62 -13.19 24.35
CA GLY A 404 4.63 -13.61 25.36
C GLY A 404 4.21 -12.51 26.35
N GLU A 405 4.91 -11.36 26.38
CA GLU A 405 4.46 -10.19 27.13
C GLU A 405 3.45 -9.37 26.34
N THR A 406 2.42 -8.83 27.01
CA THR A 406 1.44 -7.94 26.38
C THR A 406 1.81 -6.47 26.60
N LEU A 407 2.10 -5.74 25.53
CA LEU A 407 2.46 -4.32 25.54
C LEU A 407 1.35 -3.50 24.87
N ARG A 408 1.07 -2.31 25.42
CA ARG A 408 0.17 -1.32 24.80
C ARG A 408 0.97 -0.15 24.25
N PHE A 409 0.64 0.31 23.05
CA PHE A 409 1.23 1.49 22.42
C PHE A 409 0.13 2.45 21.97
N ASP A 410 0.22 3.73 22.35
CA ASP A 410 -0.64 4.79 21.78
C ASP A 410 0.19 5.54 20.73
N ILE A 411 -0.11 5.35 19.44
CA ILE A 411 0.72 5.83 18.33
C ILE A 411 -0.04 6.87 17.52
N VAL A 412 0.44 8.11 17.48
CA VAL A 412 -0.15 9.18 16.64
C VAL A 412 0.27 8.97 15.18
N PRO A 413 -0.65 8.69 14.24
CA PRO A 413 -0.28 8.49 12.83
C PRO A 413 0.17 9.79 12.16
N GLU A 414 1.09 9.68 11.20
CA GLU A 414 1.60 10.80 10.40
C GLU A 414 1.23 10.63 8.92
N VAL A 415 1.25 11.73 8.15
CA VAL A 415 0.96 11.67 6.71
C VAL A 415 2.15 11.08 5.95
N GLY A 416 2.03 9.82 5.54
CA GLY A 416 3.08 9.12 4.81
C GLY A 416 3.17 9.54 3.34
N ARG A 417 4.40 9.66 2.84
CA ARG A 417 4.69 10.34 1.56
C ARG A 417 4.33 9.55 0.30
N LEU A 418 4.16 8.24 0.42
CA LEU A 418 3.84 7.36 -0.71
C LEU A 418 2.33 7.19 -0.90
N THR A 419 1.55 7.17 0.19
CA THR A 419 0.10 6.96 0.13
C THR A 419 -0.72 8.24 0.26
N GLY A 420 -0.16 9.31 0.84
CA GLY A 420 -0.91 10.50 1.26
C GLY A 420 -1.87 10.25 2.43
N ALA A 421 -1.93 9.02 2.95
CA ALA A 421 -2.74 8.61 4.07
C ALA A 421 -2.05 8.92 5.41
N LEU A 422 -2.82 8.78 6.49
CA LEU A 422 -2.26 8.61 7.81
C LEU A 422 -1.73 7.17 7.97
N GLU A 423 -0.45 7.06 8.33
CA GLU A 423 0.32 5.82 8.43
C GLU A 423 0.96 5.71 9.83
N LEU A 424 1.13 4.47 10.33
CA LEU A 424 2.01 4.21 11.48
C LEU A 424 3.47 3.98 11.05
N GLY A 425 3.69 3.49 9.82
CA GLY A 425 5.01 3.11 9.31
C GLY A 425 5.45 1.67 9.65
N VAL A 426 4.50 0.75 9.75
CA VAL A 426 4.74 -0.71 9.77
C VAL A 426 4.49 -1.31 8.39
N THR A 427 5.22 -2.35 8.01
CA THR A 427 4.98 -3.13 6.78
C THR A 427 4.31 -4.49 7.08
N PRO A 428 3.61 -5.09 6.10
CA PRO A 428 3.07 -6.45 6.26
C PRO A 428 4.17 -7.48 6.50
N PRO A 429 3.89 -8.58 7.22
CA PRO A 429 4.88 -9.61 7.52
C PRO A 429 5.21 -10.45 6.28
N THR A 430 6.48 -10.81 6.13
CA THR A 430 6.93 -11.79 5.13
C THR A 430 7.27 -13.14 5.80
N SER A 431 7.04 -14.21 5.04
CA SER A 431 7.23 -15.61 5.45
C SER A 431 8.72 -15.99 5.55
N ALA A 432 9.01 -17.21 5.96
CA ALA A 432 10.34 -17.82 5.86
C ALA A 432 10.65 -18.40 4.45
N THR A 433 9.77 -18.18 3.46
CA THR A 433 9.95 -18.71 2.09
C THR A 433 10.49 -17.61 1.18
N LEU A 434 11.60 -17.87 0.49
CA LEU A 434 12.20 -16.93 -0.46
C LEU A 434 11.29 -16.70 -1.67
N ALA A 435 11.39 -15.53 -2.28
CA ALA A 435 10.65 -15.14 -3.47
C ALA A 435 10.83 -16.19 -4.58
N ASN A 436 9.72 -16.52 -5.26
CA ASN A 436 9.71 -17.53 -6.32
C ASN A 436 9.58 -16.88 -7.70
N VAL A 437 10.18 -17.51 -8.71
CA VAL A 437 10.11 -17.11 -10.11
C VAL A 437 8.94 -17.82 -10.80
N ARG A 438 8.41 -17.22 -11.88
CA ARG A 438 7.35 -17.85 -12.68
C ARG A 438 7.89 -19.13 -13.35
N PRO A 439 7.19 -20.28 -13.27
CA PRO A 439 7.60 -21.49 -13.97
C PRO A 439 7.81 -21.26 -15.47
N GLY A 440 8.96 -21.71 -15.99
CA GLY A 440 9.35 -21.53 -17.40
C GLY A 440 10.13 -20.24 -17.70
N ASP A 441 10.19 -19.26 -16.79
CA ASP A 441 11.04 -18.06 -16.98
C ASP A 441 12.48 -18.34 -16.54
N HIS A 442 13.22 -19.06 -17.39
CA HIS A 442 14.62 -19.40 -17.15
C HIS A 442 15.51 -18.16 -16.97
N LYS A 443 15.26 -17.06 -17.70
CA LYS A 443 16.06 -15.83 -17.59
C LYS A 443 15.87 -15.17 -16.22
N ALA A 444 14.65 -15.10 -15.71
CA ALA A 444 14.39 -14.61 -14.36
C ALA A 444 14.93 -15.57 -13.29
N LEU A 445 14.92 -16.89 -13.53
CA LEU A 445 15.48 -17.88 -12.63
C LEU A 445 17.00 -17.72 -12.48
N ASP A 446 17.72 -17.58 -13.60
CA ASP A 446 19.17 -17.38 -13.61
C ASP A 446 19.58 -16.03 -13.01
N ALA A 447 18.77 -14.99 -13.21
CA ALA A 447 18.96 -13.69 -12.57
C ALA A 447 18.74 -13.76 -11.04
N ALA A 448 17.71 -14.48 -10.59
CA ALA A 448 17.44 -14.69 -9.17
C ALA A 448 18.53 -15.53 -8.50
N ARG A 449 19.03 -16.60 -9.15
CA ARG A 449 20.20 -17.36 -8.70
C ARG A 449 21.42 -16.46 -8.49
N LYS A 450 21.80 -15.69 -9.51
CA LYS A 450 22.94 -14.76 -9.42
C LYS A 450 22.78 -13.69 -8.32
N ALA A 451 21.55 -13.27 -8.02
CA ALA A 451 21.27 -12.37 -6.90
C ALA A 451 21.41 -13.09 -5.54
N PHE A 452 21.00 -14.35 -5.44
CA PHE A 452 21.17 -15.19 -4.25
C PHE A 452 22.64 -15.53 -4.01
N ASP A 453 23.40 -15.88 -5.05
CA ASP A 453 24.84 -16.16 -4.97
C ASP A 453 25.62 -14.95 -4.41
N ARG A 454 25.29 -13.71 -4.85
CA ARG A 454 25.82 -12.45 -4.29
C ARG A 454 25.50 -12.22 -2.81
N LEU A 455 24.46 -12.87 -2.28
CA LEU A 455 24.03 -12.81 -0.88
C LEU A 455 24.58 -13.98 -0.05
N GLY A 456 25.49 -14.79 -0.60
CA GLY A 456 26.01 -16.00 0.03
C GLY A 456 25.04 -17.18 0.02
N LEU A 457 23.88 -17.07 -0.63
CA LEU A 457 22.83 -18.10 -0.70
C LEU A 457 23.15 -19.17 -1.77
N LEU A 458 24.40 -19.61 -1.85
CA LEU A 458 24.90 -20.55 -2.84
C LEU A 458 24.10 -21.87 -2.83
N GLY A 459 23.58 -22.25 -3.99
CA GLY A 459 22.78 -23.47 -4.16
C GLY A 459 21.34 -23.39 -3.64
N VAL A 460 20.91 -22.28 -3.03
CA VAL A 460 19.51 -22.09 -2.62
C VAL A 460 18.66 -21.72 -3.85
N ASP A 461 17.55 -22.42 -4.05
CA ASP A 461 16.65 -22.18 -5.17
C ASP A 461 15.62 -21.07 -4.84
N PRO A 462 15.22 -20.21 -5.79
CA PRO A 462 14.04 -19.35 -5.64
C PRO A 462 12.80 -20.16 -5.24
N GLY A 463 12.03 -19.66 -4.27
CA GLY A 463 10.94 -20.41 -3.63
C GLY A 463 11.37 -21.37 -2.50
N ALA A 464 12.66 -21.47 -2.15
CA ALA A 464 13.10 -22.28 -1.01
C ALA A 464 12.57 -21.77 0.34
N GLN A 465 12.28 -22.69 1.26
CA GLN A 465 11.82 -22.39 2.61
C GLN A 465 12.97 -22.50 3.61
N LEU A 466 13.29 -21.41 4.32
CA LEU A 466 14.16 -21.45 5.49
C LEU A 466 13.46 -22.22 6.62
N ALA A 467 14.00 -23.39 6.95
CA ALA A 467 13.41 -24.32 7.91
C ALA A 467 14.07 -24.28 9.30
N ARG A 468 15.33 -23.84 9.38
CA ARG A 468 16.08 -23.80 10.64
C ARG A 468 17.10 -22.65 10.68
N ILE A 469 17.26 -22.06 11.86
CA ILE A 469 18.40 -21.20 12.23
C ILE A 469 19.05 -21.83 13.47
N ASP A 470 20.25 -22.38 13.30
CA ASP A 470 20.98 -23.18 14.29
C ASP A 470 20.14 -24.25 15.00
N ALA A 471 19.64 -23.98 16.21
CA ALA A 471 18.79 -24.89 16.98
C ALA A 471 17.27 -24.64 16.78
N ARG A 472 16.88 -23.45 16.29
CA ARG A 472 15.47 -23.03 16.11
C ARG A 472 14.92 -23.61 14.80
N ALA A 473 14.02 -24.60 14.90
CA ALA A 473 13.48 -25.35 13.77
C ALA A 473 12.03 -24.98 13.37
N ASP A 474 11.50 -23.90 13.94
CA ASP A 474 10.14 -23.37 13.78
C ASP A 474 10.14 -22.00 13.08
N VAL A 475 11.03 -21.84 12.09
CA VAL A 475 11.17 -20.61 11.31
C VAL A 475 10.04 -20.53 10.26
N THR A 476 9.17 -19.53 10.41
CA THR A 476 7.95 -19.33 9.61
C THR A 476 7.82 -17.90 9.05
N MET A 477 8.52 -16.92 9.63
CA MET A 477 8.50 -15.50 9.21
C MET A 477 9.92 -14.91 9.13
N ALA A 478 10.15 -14.02 8.16
CA ALA A 478 11.41 -13.29 8.00
C ALA A 478 11.79 -12.47 9.25
N ALA A 479 10.80 -11.99 10.01
CA ALA A 479 11.01 -11.32 11.29
C ALA A 479 11.79 -12.19 12.31
N GLN A 480 11.60 -13.51 12.33
CA GLN A 480 12.37 -14.42 13.20
C GLN A 480 13.84 -14.52 12.76
N VAL A 481 14.12 -14.31 11.47
CA VAL A 481 15.47 -14.27 10.88
C VAL A 481 16.16 -12.97 11.28
N ALA A 482 15.48 -11.83 11.08
CA ALA A 482 15.96 -10.51 11.49
C ALA A 482 16.16 -10.38 13.00
N ALA A 483 15.36 -11.09 13.81
CA ALA A 483 15.61 -11.23 15.25
C ALA A 483 16.88 -12.08 15.52
N ALA A 484 17.00 -13.26 14.92
CA ALA A 484 18.16 -14.14 15.18
C ALA A 484 19.51 -13.46 14.86
N PHE A 485 19.64 -12.75 13.73
CA PHE A 485 20.87 -12.00 13.41
C PHE A 485 21.14 -10.81 14.35
N ARG A 486 20.10 -10.20 14.92
CA ARG A 486 20.22 -9.15 15.94
C ARG A 486 20.76 -9.72 17.25
N ASP A 487 20.28 -10.91 17.61
CA ASP A 487 20.56 -11.58 18.87
C ASP A 487 21.86 -12.42 18.83
N SER A 488 22.45 -12.66 17.64
CA SER A 488 23.68 -13.47 17.49
C SER A 488 24.94 -12.81 18.07
N ASN A 489 24.87 -11.53 18.43
CA ASN A 489 25.98 -10.73 18.97
C ASN A 489 27.22 -10.62 18.08
N GLY A 490 27.12 -10.97 16.78
CA GLY A 490 28.24 -10.97 15.83
C GLY A 490 28.70 -12.36 15.42
N ASN A 491 28.18 -13.41 16.06
CA ASN A 491 28.46 -14.78 15.66
C ASN A 491 27.75 -15.12 14.33
N PRO A 492 28.38 -15.89 13.42
CA PRO A 492 27.74 -16.42 12.23
C PRO A 492 26.56 -17.34 12.61
N LEU A 493 25.51 -17.34 11.79
CA LEU A 493 24.34 -18.20 11.97
C LEU A 493 24.24 -19.26 10.88
N ARG A 494 23.87 -20.49 11.25
CA ARG A 494 23.65 -21.58 10.29
C ARG A 494 22.19 -21.66 9.89
N LEU A 495 21.91 -21.30 8.64
CA LEU A 495 20.58 -21.32 8.02
C LEU A 495 20.42 -22.59 7.18
N GLN A 496 19.34 -23.35 7.43
CA GLN A 496 18.97 -24.52 6.63
C GLN A 496 17.75 -24.20 5.75
N PHE A 497 17.97 -24.12 4.45
CA PHE A 497 16.92 -23.94 3.43
C PHE A 497 16.51 -25.30 2.86
N ASN A 498 15.22 -25.45 2.56
CA ASN A 498 14.66 -26.56 1.80
C ASN A 498 14.20 -26.03 0.44
N ASN A 499 14.90 -26.42 -0.62
CA ASN A 499 14.59 -26.01 -1.99
C ASN A 499 13.29 -26.68 -2.49
N PRO A 500 12.58 -26.09 -3.48
CA PRO A 500 11.38 -26.72 -4.08
C PRO A 500 11.66 -28.06 -4.76
N SER A 501 12.92 -28.32 -5.11
CA SER A 501 13.46 -29.60 -5.61
C SER A 501 13.52 -30.71 -4.55
N GLY A 502 13.33 -30.39 -3.27
CA GLY A 502 13.43 -31.32 -2.14
C GLY A 502 14.83 -31.45 -1.54
N ALA A 503 15.85 -30.80 -2.13
CA ALA A 503 17.18 -30.71 -1.55
C ALA A 503 17.21 -29.75 -0.35
N SER A 504 17.91 -30.14 0.72
CA SER A 504 18.20 -29.25 1.85
C SER A 504 19.63 -28.68 1.72
N VAL A 505 19.75 -27.37 1.80
CA VAL A 505 21.03 -26.63 1.71
C VAL A 505 21.27 -25.93 3.05
N THR A 506 22.45 -26.12 3.64
CA THR A 506 22.82 -25.48 4.91
C THR A 506 24.00 -24.55 4.68
N LEU A 507 23.87 -23.29 5.11
CA LEU A 507 24.85 -22.23 4.90
C LEU A 507 25.15 -21.54 6.22
N SER A 508 26.39 -21.09 6.41
CA SER A 508 26.73 -20.12 7.46
C SER A 508 26.68 -18.73 6.86
N LEU A 509 25.96 -17.80 7.50
CA LEU A 509 25.90 -16.39 7.09
C LEU A 509 26.31 -15.49 8.26
N ASP A 510 27.11 -14.48 7.95
CA ASP A 510 27.59 -13.52 8.93
C ASP A 510 26.55 -12.40 9.17
N PRO A 511 26.32 -11.99 10.43
CA PRO A 511 25.49 -10.82 10.73
C PRO A 511 26.15 -9.54 10.20
N ARG A 512 25.36 -8.64 9.62
CA ARG A 512 25.87 -7.31 9.25
C ARG A 512 26.02 -6.43 10.50
N PRO A 513 27.17 -5.74 10.69
CA PRO A 513 27.38 -4.84 11.82
C PRO A 513 26.64 -3.53 11.60
N ARG A 514 25.59 -3.30 12.39
CA ARG A 514 24.68 -2.18 12.19
C ARG A 514 25.33 -0.82 12.51
N LEU A 515 25.09 0.17 11.65
CA LEU A 515 25.50 1.56 11.85
C LEU A 515 24.44 2.37 12.62
N ALA A 516 24.78 3.57 13.10
CA ALA A 516 23.78 4.49 13.65
C ALA A 516 22.92 5.07 12.52
N SER A 517 21.62 5.27 12.77
CA SER A 517 20.63 5.71 11.76
C SER A 517 19.75 6.84 12.31
N HIS A 518 19.97 8.07 11.83
CA HIS A 518 19.25 9.28 12.31
C HIS A 518 18.46 9.94 11.17
N LEU A 519 17.32 10.59 11.49
CA LEU A 519 16.57 11.35 10.48
C LEU A 519 17.15 12.75 10.29
N VAL A 520 17.54 13.06 9.06
CA VAL A 520 17.94 14.40 8.63
C VAL A 520 16.80 15.05 7.82
N PRO A 521 16.26 16.22 8.23
CA PRO A 521 15.22 16.91 7.47
C PRO A 521 15.75 17.45 6.15
N ILE A 522 14.97 17.31 5.07
CA ILE A 522 15.35 17.76 3.72
C ILE A 522 14.25 18.64 3.08
N PRO A 523 14.57 19.81 2.48
CA PRO A 523 13.58 20.64 1.81
C PRO A 523 13.14 20.09 0.43
N PRO A 524 11.95 20.50 -0.07
CA PRO A 524 10.85 21.12 0.65
C PRO A 524 9.95 20.04 1.29
N GLY A 525 9.96 19.94 2.62
CA GLY A 525 9.13 18.98 3.36
C GLY A 525 9.60 17.53 3.22
N GLY A 526 10.52 17.10 4.08
CA GLY A 526 11.07 15.75 4.00
C GLY A 526 12.03 15.38 5.13
N TYR A 527 12.41 14.12 5.13
CA TYR A 527 13.43 13.48 5.96
C TYR A 527 14.10 12.41 5.10
N GLN A 528 15.41 12.25 5.23
CA GLN A 528 16.15 11.07 4.78
C GLN A 528 16.81 10.43 6.00
N VAL A 529 17.08 9.12 5.92
CA VAL A 529 17.97 8.46 6.88
C VAL A 529 19.41 8.87 6.56
N LEU A 530 20.16 9.27 7.59
CA LEU A 530 21.62 9.30 7.57
C LEU A 530 22.11 8.06 8.32
N GLU A 531 22.87 7.21 7.64
CA GLU A 531 23.66 6.16 8.27
C GLU A 531 25.05 6.71 8.58
N HIS A 532 25.59 6.43 9.78
CA HIS A 532 26.88 7.01 10.21
C HIS A 532 27.50 6.23 11.39
N LEU A 533 28.75 6.59 11.73
CA LEU A 533 29.39 6.26 13.01
C LEU A 533 29.70 7.56 13.76
N LEU A 534 28.93 7.85 14.81
CA LEU A 534 29.10 9.05 15.65
C LEU A 534 29.21 10.38 14.87
N GLY A 535 28.56 10.48 13.70
CA GLY A 535 28.57 11.63 12.80
C GLY A 535 29.51 11.50 11.59
N LEU A 536 30.46 10.55 11.58
CA LEU A 536 31.21 10.16 10.39
C LEU A 536 30.24 9.54 9.39
N ALA A 537 30.02 10.20 8.26
CA ALA A 537 28.97 9.82 7.31
C ALA A 537 29.58 9.40 5.95
N PRO A 538 29.18 8.25 5.38
CA PRO A 538 29.62 7.79 4.07
C PRO A 538 29.09 8.68 2.94
N VAL A 539 29.77 8.64 1.80
CA VAL A 539 29.35 9.34 0.56
C VAL A 539 28.18 8.60 -0.10
N MET A 540 27.32 9.34 -0.80
CA MET A 540 26.19 8.82 -1.57
C MET A 540 26.67 8.03 -2.80
N ARG A 541 25.98 6.93 -3.10
CA ARG A 541 26.19 6.06 -4.26
C ARG A 541 24.86 5.76 -4.96
N VAL A 542 24.89 5.50 -6.27
CA VAL A 542 23.74 4.92 -6.99
C VAL A 542 23.57 3.46 -6.59
N ALA A 543 22.40 3.12 -6.04
CA ALA A 543 22.12 1.79 -5.52
C ALA A 543 21.93 0.73 -6.63
N GLU A 544 22.35 -0.49 -6.31
CA GLU A 544 21.97 -1.72 -7.02
C GLU A 544 20.46 -1.78 -7.28
N GLY A 545 20.06 -2.23 -8.46
CA GLY A 545 18.66 -2.23 -8.90
C GLY A 545 18.11 -0.88 -9.37
N THR A 546 18.95 0.16 -9.45
CA THR A 546 18.63 1.37 -10.25
C THR A 546 18.46 1.00 -11.72
N ASP A 547 17.38 1.51 -12.33
CA ASP A 547 17.02 1.31 -13.74
C ASP A 547 17.77 2.32 -14.64
N PRO A 548 18.78 1.90 -15.43
CA PRO A 548 19.65 2.83 -16.15
C PRO A 548 18.92 3.69 -17.19
N ASP A 549 17.90 3.13 -17.85
CA ASP A 549 17.07 3.83 -18.85
C ASP A 549 16.32 5.03 -18.23
N LYS A 550 16.06 4.98 -16.92
CA LYS A 550 15.40 6.05 -16.16
C LYS A 550 16.38 6.94 -15.41
N ALA A 551 17.59 6.48 -15.14
CA ALA A 551 18.59 7.15 -14.31
C ALA A 551 19.40 8.25 -15.03
N GLN A 552 19.10 8.54 -16.30
CA GLN A 552 19.69 9.64 -17.08
C GLN A 552 21.23 9.55 -17.23
N GLY A 553 21.75 8.33 -17.42
CA GLY A 553 23.18 8.07 -17.61
C GLY A 553 23.96 7.77 -16.32
N LEU A 554 23.31 7.81 -15.15
CA LEU A 554 23.81 7.20 -13.92
C LEU A 554 23.67 5.67 -13.98
N GLU A 555 24.66 4.96 -13.47
CA GLU A 555 24.70 3.50 -13.42
C GLU A 555 24.84 2.99 -11.97
N PRO A 556 24.31 1.80 -11.63
CA PRO A 556 24.54 1.17 -10.32
C PRO A 556 26.03 1.12 -9.97
N GLY A 557 26.39 1.54 -8.76
CA GLY A 557 27.78 1.64 -8.31
C GLY A 557 28.39 3.03 -8.38
N ASP A 558 27.87 3.96 -9.20
CA ASP A 558 28.38 5.33 -9.34
C ASP A 558 28.45 6.06 -7.97
N VAL A 559 29.64 6.50 -7.56
CA VAL A 559 29.88 7.25 -6.30
C VAL A 559 29.83 8.75 -6.56
N PHE A 560 29.07 9.52 -5.79
CA PHE A 560 28.92 10.95 -6.03
C PHE A 560 30.10 11.77 -5.54
N LEU A 561 30.88 12.31 -6.48
CA LEU A 561 31.93 13.32 -6.21
C LEU A 561 31.30 14.71 -6.04
N ARG A 562 30.24 15.02 -6.80
CA ARG A 562 29.49 16.28 -6.69
C ARG A 562 28.03 16.08 -7.09
N ALA A 563 27.13 16.75 -6.37
CA ALA A 563 25.76 17.01 -6.82
C ALA A 563 25.47 18.50 -6.64
N GLY A 564 25.19 19.23 -7.74
CA GLY A 564 25.00 20.67 -7.69
C GLY A 564 26.22 21.40 -7.14
N ALA A 565 26.05 22.06 -5.99
CA ALA A 565 27.09 22.77 -5.23
C ALA A 565 27.55 22.01 -3.97
N VAL A 566 27.16 20.74 -3.81
CA VAL A 566 27.62 19.87 -2.70
C VAL A 566 28.60 18.84 -3.23
N GLU A 567 29.82 18.88 -2.74
CA GLU A 567 30.89 17.91 -3.00
C GLU A 567 30.82 16.77 -1.98
N TYR A 568 31.15 15.55 -2.44
CA TYR A 568 31.09 14.29 -1.71
C TYR A 568 29.85 14.16 -0.79
N PRO A 569 28.62 14.37 -1.32
CA PRO A 569 27.40 14.45 -0.53
C PRO A 569 27.09 13.12 0.17
N SER A 570 26.66 13.16 1.43
CA SER A 570 25.87 12.06 2.02
C SER A 570 24.47 11.96 1.38
N VAL A 571 23.78 10.83 1.57
CA VAL A 571 22.44 10.60 1.01
C VAL A 571 21.43 11.73 1.33
N PRO A 572 21.34 12.27 2.56
CA PRO A 572 20.46 13.42 2.82
C PRO A 572 20.89 14.69 2.10
N GLN A 573 22.19 15.01 2.09
CA GLN A 573 22.73 16.23 1.47
C GLN A 573 22.49 16.23 -0.04
N GLY A 574 22.86 15.13 -0.73
CA GLY A 574 22.70 15.00 -2.17
C GLY A 574 21.25 15.02 -2.63
N ILE A 575 20.36 14.31 -1.92
CA ILE A 575 18.92 14.30 -2.26
C ILE A 575 18.24 15.64 -1.93
N ALA A 576 18.65 16.36 -0.88
CA ALA A 576 18.18 17.72 -0.63
C ALA A 576 18.57 18.69 -1.76
N GLU A 577 19.84 18.63 -2.19
CA GLU A 577 20.41 19.50 -3.22
C GLU A 577 19.83 19.23 -4.62
N ILE A 578 19.53 17.97 -4.93
CA ILE A 578 18.75 17.57 -6.12
C ILE A 578 17.32 18.11 -6.02
N ARG A 579 16.61 17.93 -4.89
CA ARG A 579 15.23 18.41 -4.71
C ARG A 579 15.08 19.92 -4.77
N ALA A 580 16.07 20.68 -4.29
CA ALA A 580 16.13 22.14 -4.41
C ALA A 580 16.07 22.63 -5.88
N ARG A 581 16.38 21.75 -6.84
CA ARG A 581 16.35 22.00 -8.30
C ARG A 581 15.13 21.39 -9.00
N ALA A 582 14.07 21.01 -8.29
CA ALA A 582 12.85 20.44 -8.88
C ALA A 582 12.35 21.22 -10.12
N GLY A 583 12.21 20.52 -11.26
CA GLY A 583 11.84 21.08 -12.56
C GLY A 583 12.96 21.74 -13.36
N LYS A 584 14.17 21.86 -12.81
CA LYS A 584 15.40 22.38 -13.46
C LYS A 584 16.38 21.23 -13.78
N THR A 585 17.55 21.55 -14.31
CA THR A 585 18.70 20.64 -14.36
C THR A 585 19.54 20.71 -13.09
N VAL A 586 20.31 19.66 -12.83
CA VAL A 586 21.37 19.59 -11.82
C VAL A 586 22.61 18.96 -12.45
N GLU A 587 23.76 19.59 -12.25
CA GLU A 587 25.05 18.99 -12.57
C GLU A 587 25.38 17.93 -11.54
N LEU A 588 25.84 16.77 -12.01
CA LEU A 588 26.33 15.67 -11.18
C LEU A 588 27.73 15.30 -11.68
N ALA A 589 28.65 15.01 -10.77
CA ALA A 589 29.91 14.36 -11.07
C ALA A 589 29.99 13.08 -10.25
N VAL A 590 30.24 11.95 -10.91
CA VAL A 590 30.32 10.63 -10.28
C VAL A 590 31.63 9.93 -10.64
N LEU A 591 32.16 9.14 -9.72
CA LEU A 591 33.23 8.20 -9.97
C LEU A 591 32.61 6.86 -10.35
N ARG A 592 32.94 6.39 -11.55
CA ARG A 592 32.53 5.08 -12.07
C ARG A 592 33.74 4.17 -12.17
N THR A 593 33.66 2.97 -11.61
CA THR A 593 34.66 1.93 -11.82
C THR A 593 34.33 1.17 -13.10
N ALA A 594 35.23 1.22 -14.09
CA ALA A 594 35.16 0.43 -15.33
C ALA A 594 36.32 -0.57 -15.40
N ASP A 595 36.28 -1.50 -16.37
CA ASP A 595 37.31 -2.51 -16.58
C ASP A 595 38.70 -1.92 -16.87
N ASP A 596 38.75 -0.69 -17.41
CA ASP A 596 39.97 0.09 -17.67
C ASP A 596 40.22 1.20 -16.61
N GLY A 597 39.61 1.06 -15.43
CA GLY A 597 39.90 1.87 -14.25
C GLY A 597 38.80 2.84 -13.80
N PRO A 598 39.01 3.58 -12.70
CA PRO A 598 38.06 4.55 -12.18
C PRO A 598 38.05 5.83 -13.02
N LYS A 599 36.86 6.31 -13.41
CA LYS A 599 36.65 7.47 -14.29
C LYS A 599 35.65 8.46 -13.70
N VAL A 600 35.92 9.75 -13.88
CA VAL A 600 34.99 10.83 -13.52
C VAL A 600 34.01 11.07 -14.66
N ILE A 601 32.73 10.79 -14.43
CA ILE A 601 31.64 11.02 -15.38
C ILE A 601 30.87 12.27 -14.94
N ASN A 602 30.80 13.27 -15.82
CA ASN A 602 30.03 14.51 -15.60
C ASN A 602 28.70 14.43 -16.34
N LEU A 603 27.58 14.60 -15.63
CA LEU A 603 26.22 14.43 -16.12
C LEU A 603 25.36 15.68 -15.86
N ASN A 604 24.48 16.00 -16.80
CA ASN A 604 23.49 17.08 -16.67
C ASN A 604 22.09 16.46 -16.53
N ALA A 605 21.75 16.04 -15.31
CA ALA A 605 20.48 15.38 -15.02
C ALA A 605 19.32 16.38 -14.97
N ARG A 606 18.17 16.02 -15.53
CA ARG A 606 16.93 16.80 -15.38
C ARG A 606 16.18 16.34 -14.14
N VAL A 607 15.93 17.26 -13.21
CA VAL A 607 15.13 16.98 -12.01
C VAL A 607 13.64 17.12 -12.35
N SER A 608 12.85 16.10 -11.99
CA SER A 608 11.40 16.12 -12.12
C SER A 608 10.75 17.20 -11.24
N ARG A 609 9.45 17.49 -11.46
CA ARG A 609 8.70 18.45 -10.62
C ARG A 609 8.50 17.97 -9.19
N ASP A 610 8.59 16.67 -8.94
CA ASP A 610 8.58 16.03 -7.61
C ASP A 610 9.99 15.77 -7.05
N GLY A 611 11.04 16.35 -7.67
CA GLY A 611 12.38 16.38 -7.10
C GLY A 611 13.20 15.09 -7.24
N ARG A 612 13.02 14.35 -8.35
CA ARG A 612 13.73 13.08 -8.63
C ARG A 612 14.56 13.16 -9.91
N VAL A 613 15.61 12.34 -9.97
CA VAL A 613 16.47 12.15 -11.17
C VAL A 613 16.31 10.76 -11.80
N GLY A 614 15.71 9.79 -11.10
CA GLY A 614 15.41 8.44 -11.63
C GLY A 614 16.25 7.30 -11.07
N PHE A 615 17.18 7.59 -10.15
CA PHE A 615 17.98 6.60 -9.44
C PHE A 615 17.52 6.36 -7.99
N PHE A 616 17.94 5.24 -7.39
CA PHE A 616 17.85 5.00 -5.96
C PHE A 616 19.20 5.29 -5.30
N ALA A 617 19.19 5.94 -4.13
CA ALA A 617 20.42 6.30 -3.41
C ALA A 617 20.77 5.24 -2.35
N SER A 618 22.06 4.91 -2.28
CA SER A 618 22.72 4.11 -1.24
C SER A 618 23.95 4.87 -0.73
N SER A 619 24.79 4.24 0.08
CA SER A 619 26.04 4.83 0.57
C SER A 619 27.26 3.96 0.23
N THR A 620 28.46 4.52 0.39
CA THR A 620 29.74 3.81 0.26
C THR A 620 30.13 2.98 1.51
N ALA A 621 29.22 2.78 2.47
CA ALA A 621 29.57 2.25 3.79
C ALA A 621 30.06 0.79 3.80
N ASP A 622 29.54 -0.05 2.89
CA ASP A 622 29.85 -1.48 2.80
C ASP A 622 31.28 -1.78 2.32
N ASP A 623 31.88 -0.87 1.54
CA ASP A 623 33.09 -1.16 0.74
C ASP A 623 34.14 -0.03 0.73
N SER A 624 33.92 1.07 1.46
CA SER A 624 34.86 2.19 1.50
C SER A 624 34.72 3.06 2.75
N THR A 625 35.82 3.66 3.18
CA THR A 625 35.91 4.64 4.27
C THR A 625 35.87 6.10 3.78
N LEU A 626 35.37 6.34 2.56
CA LEU A 626 35.22 7.67 1.98
C LEU A 626 34.16 8.49 2.76
N LEU A 627 34.56 9.68 3.23
CA LEU A 627 33.76 10.52 4.11
C LEU A 627 33.09 11.70 3.38
N SER A 628 31.82 11.89 3.67
CA SER A 628 31.07 13.12 3.38
C SER A 628 31.22 14.15 4.51
N LYS A 629 30.76 15.39 4.29
CA LYS A 629 30.78 16.42 5.35
C LYS A 629 29.91 15.99 6.55
N PRO A 630 30.46 15.90 7.78
CA PRO A 630 29.70 15.57 8.98
C PRO A 630 28.47 16.47 9.17
N HIS A 631 27.36 15.87 9.61
CA HIS A 631 26.12 16.62 9.77
C HIS A 631 26.12 17.39 11.11
N PRO A 632 25.87 18.71 11.14
CA PRO A 632 26.17 19.56 12.30
C PRO A 632 25.25 19.31 13.52
N ARG A 633 24.05 18.76 13.29
CA ARG A 633 23.14 18.28 14.35
C ARG A 633 22.35 17.09 13.85
N LEU A 634 22.09 16.11 14.72
CA LEU A 634 21.26 14.96 14.44
C LEU A 634 20.15 14.86 15.49
N ALA A 635 18.94 14.57 15.02
CA ALA A 635 17.79 14.33 15.88
C ALA A 635 17.68 12.81 16.12
N ASP A 636 17.76 12.40 17.39
CA ASP A 636 17.41 11.05 17.80
C ASP A 636 15.98 10.71 17.33
N LEU A 637 15.73 9.44 17.04
CA LEU A 637 14.39 9.01 16.62
C LEU A 637 13.34 9.19 17.72
N ARG A 638 13.70 9.37 18.99
CA ARG A 638 12.74 9.57 20.08
C ARG A 638 12.04 10.93 19.96
N GLU A 639 10.71 10.95 20.06
CA GLU A 639 9.92 12.18 20.00
C GLU A 639 10.26 13.14 21.16
N GLY A 640 10.45 14.43 20.86
CA GLY A 640 10.90 15.44 21.84
C GLY A 640 12.43 15.54 22.04
N SER A 641 13.25 14.79 21.29
CA SER A 641 14.70 14.91 21.36
C SER A 641 15.21 16.19 20.68
N GLU A 642 15.84 17.08 21.46
CA GLU A 642 16.58 18.23 20.91
C GLU A 642 17.74 17.74 20.02
N PRO A 643 17.91 18.25 18.77
CA PRO A 643 18.98 17.80 17.89
C PRO A 643 20.37 18.15 18.43
N ARG A 644 21.17 17.13 18.75
CA ARG A 644 22.53 17.27 19.29
C ARG A 644 23.58 17.26 18.20
N ALA A 645 24.71 17.92 18.41
CA ALA A 645 25.89 17.74 17.57
C ALA A 645 26.49 16.34 17.84
N PRO A 646 26.68 15.48 16.81
CA PRO A 646 27.37 14.21 16.99
C PRO A 646 28.89 14.44 17.15
N ALA A 647 29.62 13.50 17.76
CA ALA A 647 31.04 13.68 18.08
C ALA A 647 31.94 14.02 16.88
N ALA A 648 31.61 13.61 15.65
CA ALA A 648 32.37 13.98 14.46
C ALA A 648 32.07 15.40 13.92
N ALA A 649 31.06 16.11 14.43
CA ALA A 649 30.69 17.44 13.94
C ALA A 649 31.70 18.54 14.33
N SER A 650 32.61 18.27 15.26
CA SER A 650 33.75 19.13 15.61
C SER A 650 35.04 18.78 14.87
N LEU A 651 35.08 17.68 14.10
CA LEU A 651 36.26 17.31 13.31
C LEU A 651 36.33 18.15 12.01
N PRO A 652 37.50 18.69 11.63
CA PRO A 652 37.69 19.50 10.41
C PRO A 652 37.74 18.66 9.12
N ILE A 653 36.83 17.69 8.96
CA ILE A 653 36.87 16.73 7.85
C ILE A 653 36.59 17.41 6.51
N ILE A 654 37.56 17.35 5.61
CA ILE A 654 37.42 17.75 4.21
C ILE A 654 36.53 16.70 3.51
N PRO A 655 35.44 17.09 2.82
CA PRO A 655 34.59 16.13 2.12
C PRO A 655 35.38 15.44 1.01
N GLY A 656 35.28 14.12 0.93
CA GLY A 656 36.09 13.29 0.03
C GLY A 656 37.37 12.74 0.66
N SER A 657 37.69 13.08 1.91
CA SER A 657 38.75 12.38 2.65
C SER A 657 38.39 10.91 2.86
N ARG A 658 39.38 10.03 2.74
CA ARG A 658 39.27 8.59 3.04
C ARG A 658 39.92 8.31 4.40
N LEU A 659 39.21 7.66 5.31
CA LEU A 659 39.80 7.27 6.60
C LEU A 659 40.64 6.00 6.41
N ILE A 660 41.96 6.15 6.49
CA ILE A 660 42.94 5.06 6.25
C ILE A 660 43.46 4.42 7.54
N ALA A 661 43.29 5.08 8.68
CA ALA A 661 43.44 4.43 9.98
C ALA A 661 42.57 5.07 11.07
N ALA A 662 42.19 4.28 12.08
CA ALA A 662 41.67 4.71 13.36
C ALA A 662 42.42 3.97 14.47
N ASP A 663 43.11 4.71 15.34
CA ASP A 663 43.91 4.18 16.45
C ASP A 663 44.88 3.05 16.02
N GLY A 664 45.68 3.34 15.00
CA GLY A 664 46.67 2.42 14.43
C GLY A 664 46.12 1.26 13.58
N ARG A 665 44.80 1.03 13.55
CA ARG A 665 44.15 0.01 12.72
C ARG A 665 43.68 0.60 11.39
N SER A 666 43.86 -0.11 10.27
CA SER A 666 43.38 0.32 8.94
C SER A 666 42.08 -0.40 8.52
N PRO A 667 40.91 0.26 8.61
CA PRO A 667 39.65 -0.30 8.14
C PRO A 667 39.48 -0.16 6.62
N ALA A 668 38.89 -1.17 5.96
CA ALA A 668 38.55 -1.07 4.53
C ALA A 668 37.18 -0.37 4.31
N ASN A 669 36.26 -0.51 5.27
CA ASN A 669 34.89 0.01 5.20
C ASN A 669 34.36 0.49 6.57
N PHE A 670 33.08 0.85 6.65
CA PHE A 670 32.47 1.29 7.93
C PHE A 670 32.24 0.13 8.93
N ALA A 671 32.17 -1.12 8.47
CA ALA A 671 32.08 -2.29 9.35
C ALA A 671 33.36 -2.48 10.15
N ASP A 672 34.52 -2.43 9.48
CA ASP A 672 35.84 -2.50 10.08
C ASP A 672 36.11 -1.29 10.97
N LEU A 673 35.72 -0.09 10.54
CA LEU A 673 35.85 1.13 11.34
C LEU A 673 35.05 1.02 12.64
N ARG A 674 33.80 0.52 12.58
CA ARG A 674 33.00 0.24 13.79
C ARG A 674 33.71 -0.75 14.71
N ALA A 675 34.38 -1.79 14.18
CA ALA A 675 35.15 -2.74 14.98
C ALA A 675 36.39 -2.10 15.62
N ALA A 676 37.21 -1.38 14.85
CA ALA A 676 38.39 -0.67 15.34
C ALA A 676 38.06 0.30 16.48
N LEU A 677 37.05 1.16 16.29
CA LEU A 677 36.58 2.11 17.31
C LEU A 677 36.04 1.37 18.56
N ARG A 678 35.31 0.26 18.39
CA ARG A 678 34.74 -0.53 19.49
C ARG A 678 35.77 -1.28 20.33
N ASP A 679 36.95 -1.56 19.77
CA ASP A 679 38.04 -2.22 20.48
C ASP A 679 38.90 -1.19 21.21
N ALA A 680 39.36 -0.15 20.52
CA ALA A 680 40.17 0.93 21.11
C ALA A 680 39.49 1.57 22.33
N THR A 681 38.17 1.79 22.25
CA THR A 681 37.39 2.43 23.33
C THR A 681 36.89 1.47 24.42
N ARG A 682 37.18 0.17 24.33
CA ARG A 682 36.64 -0.87 25.23
C ARG A 682 37.00 -0.61 26.69
N ALA A 683 38.24 -0.25 26.98
CA ALA A 683 38.71 0.05 28.34
C ALA A 683 38.08 1.33 28.90
N ALA A 684 38.00 2.39 28.09
CA ALA A 684 37.42 3.67 28.49
C ALA A 684 35.93 3.54 28.84
N LEU A 685 35.14 2.81 28.03
CA LEU A 685 33.73 2.54 28.33
C LEU A 685 33.58 1.81 29.68
N ASN A 686 34.38 0.76 29.91
CA ASN A 686 34.33 -0.02 31.15
C ASN A 686 34.71 0.82 32.38
N ALA A 687 35.60 1.80 32.22
CA ALA A 687 35.98 2.77 33.26
C ALA A 687 35.04 3.99 33.37
N GLY A 688 34.03 4.10 32.50
CA GLY A 688 33.12 5.24 32.42
C GLY A 688 33.78 6.55 31.95
N GLN A 689 34.98 6.48 31.38
CA GLN A 689 35.80 7.63 30.99
C GLN A 689 35.59 8.02 29.52
N PRO A 690 35.90 9.28 29.12
CA PRO A 690 36.08 9.62 27.72
C PRO A 690 37.28 8.86 27.11
N ALA A 691 37.32 8.80 25.78
CA ALA A 691 38.45 8.23 25.03
C ALA A 691 38.91 9.20 23.95
N THR A 692 40.21 9.33 23.73
CA THR A 692 40.79 10.07 22.60
C THR A 692 41.40 9.08 21.63
N LEU A 693 41.08 9.21 20.34
CA LEU A 693 41.50 8.31 19.26
C LEU A 693 42.15 9.11 18.15
N THR A 694 43.34 8.74 17.70
CA THR A 694 43.95 9.38 16.51
C THR A 694 43.39 8.74 15.24
N LEU A 695 42.73 9.55 14.41
CA LEU A 695 42.30 9.19 13.05
C LEU A 695 43.37 9.62 12.05
N ALA A 696 43.61 8.81 11.01
CA ALA A 696 44.40 9.19 9.84
C ALA A 696 43.49 9.30 8.61
N LEU A 697 43.50 10.47 7.98
CA LEU A 697 42.72 10.80 6.80
C LEU A 697 43.64 11.02 5.60
N GLU A 698 43.43 10.26 4.53
CA GLU A 698 43.92 10.56 3.19
C GLU A 698 43.06 11.70 2.62
N LEU A 699 43.68 12.83 2.27
CA LEU A 699 42.99 13.99 1.74
C LEU A 699 42.72 13.85 0.23
N PRO A 700 41.58 14.34 -0.28
CA PRO A 700 41.23 14.18 -1.69
C PRO A 700 42.15 15.00 -2.59
N THR A 701 42.87 14.35 -3.51
CA THR A 701 43.68 15.02 -4.54
C THR A 701 42.86 15.30 -5.80
N ALA A 702 43.12 16.44 -6.43
CA ALA A 702 42.52 16.80 -7.73
C ALA A 702 43.23 16.12 -8.93
N ASP A 703 44.43 15.59 -8.69
CA ASP A 703 45.28 14.91 -9.68
C ASP A 703 45.70 13.54 -9.11
N PRO A 704 45.32 12.41 -9.74
CA PRO A 704 45.69 11.07 -9.29
C PRO A 704 47.19 10.76 -9.34
N SER A 705 48.02 11.58 -10.00
CA SER A 705 49.49 11.45 -10.00
C SER A 705 50.15 12.09 -8.79
N ILE A 706 49.44 12.96 -8.06
CA ILE A 706 49.93 13.54 -6.80
C ILE A 706 49.69 12.52 -5.68
N GLN A 707 50.78 12.13 -5.01
CA GLN A 707 50.73 11.24 -3.86
C GLN A 707 49.91 11.90 -2.73
N PRO A 708 48.84 11.24 -2.22
CA PRO A 708 47.86 11.92 -1.40
C PRO A 708 48.37 12.23 0.01
N THR A 709 48.13 13.47 0.46
CA THR A 709 48.53 13.94 1.78
C THR A 709 47.72 13.21 2.87
N THR A 710 48.41 12.69 3.88
CA THR A 710 47.76 12.15 5.09
C THR A 710 47.74 13.19 6.20
N GLU A 711 46.55 13.53 6.69
CA GLU A 711 46.33 14.31 7.90
C GLU A 711 46.06 13.38 9.09
N ARG A 712 46.42 13.81 10.31
CA ARG A 712 46.06 13.12 11.56
C ARG A 712 45.22 14.03 12.44
N LEU A 713 44.10 13.51 12.94
CA LEU A 713 43.15 14.24 13.78
C LEU A 713 42.89 13.45 15.06
N ASP A 714 43.06 14.07 16.22
CA ASP A 714 42.66 13.48 17.50
C ASP A 714 41.16 13.71 17.76
N TRP A 715 40.44 12.61 18.00
CA TRP A 715 39.00 12.59 18.18
C TRP A 715 38.65 12.17 19.60
N THR A 716 38.16 13.11 20.41
CA THR A 716 37.70 12.83 21.77
C THR A 716 36.22 12.44 21.77
N LEU A 717 35.91 11.27 22.33
CA LEU A 717 34.57 10.72 22.48
C LEU A 717 34.12 10.78 23.93
N SER A 718 32.88 11.20 24.18
CA SER A 718 32.30 11.24 25.52
C SER A 718 31.84 9.83 25.98
N PRO A 719 31.63 9.61 27.29
CA PRO A 719 31.04 8.37 27.78
C PRO A 719 29.66 8.02 27.18
N ASP A 720 28.90 9.01 26.70
CA ASP A 720 27.64 8.78 25.97
C ASP A 720 27.88 8.33 24.52
N ASP A 721 28.90 8.87 23.84
CA ASP A 721 29.30 8.40 22.50
C ASP A 721 29.81 6.96 22.56
N LEU A 722 30.58 6.61 23.60
CA LEU A 722 31.03 5.24 23.82
C LEU A 722 29.85 4.29 24.08
N ARG A 723 28.88 4.70 24.91
CA ARG A 723 27.63 3.94 25.09
C ARG A 723 26.89 3.76 23.77
N ALA A 724 26.74 4.80 22.97
CA ALA A 724 26.03 4.75 21.69
C ALA A 724 26.73 3.82 20.68
N LEU A 725 28.05 3.95 20.51
CA LEU A 725 28.87 3.09 19.63
C LEU A 725 28.82 1.61 20.03
N HIS A 726 28.78 1.32 21.34
CA HIS A 726 28.79 -0.06 21.83
C HIS A 726 27.38 -0.68 21.85
N ALA A 727 26.34 0.13 21.96
CA ALA A 727 24.94 -0.27 21.76
C ALA A 727 24.56 -0.56 20.29
N LEU A 728 25.43 -0.22 19.32
CA LEU A 728 25.25 -0.65 17.92
C LEU A 728 25.37 -2.17 17.79
N GLY A 729 24.22 -2.83 17.76
CA GLY A 729 24.10 -4.28 17.57
C GLY A 729 24.35 -4.73 16.13
N TRP A 730 23.54 -5.70 15.69
CA TRP A 730 23.71 -6.45 14.45
C TRP A 730 22.39 -6.58 13.69
N GLU A 731 22.45 -6.92 12.41
CA GLU A 731 21.27 -7.07 11.54
C GLU A 731 21.47 -8.14 10.46
N SER A 732 20.39 -8.51 9.78
CA SER A 732 20.38 -9.60 8.79
C SER A 732 21.05 -9.17 7.48
N PRO A 733 21.94 -9.97 6.88
CA PRO A 733 22.38 -9.78 5.49
C PRO A 733 21.25 -10.04 4.47
N LEU A 734 20.15 -10.68 4.90
CA LEU A 734 18.99 -10.97 4.07
C LEU A 734 17.88 -9.93 4.32
N PRO A 735 17.64 -8.96 3.42
CA PRO A 735 16.50 -8.05 3.51
C PRO A 735 15.16 -8.79 3.38
N SER A 736 14.14 -8.29 4.08
CA SER A 736 12.79 -8.89 4.15
C SER A 736 12.08 -9.00 2.79
N THR A 737 12.48 -8.19 1.82
CA THR A 737 12.00 -8.20 0.42
C THR A 737 12.43 -9.43 -0.38
N LEU A 738 13.40 -10.21 0.10
CA LEU A 738 13.75 -11.52 -0.47
C LEU A 738 12.70 -12.60 -0.18
N PHE A 739 11.77 -12.35 0.75
CA PHE A 739 10.80 -13.33 1.21
C PHE A 739 9.39 -13.06 0.65
N GLN A 740 8.62 -14.12 0.40
CA GLN A 740 7.22 -14.04 0.01
C GLN A 740 6.38 -13.47 1.17
N PRO A 741 5.28 -12.73 0.91
CA PRO A 741 4.32 -12.32 1.94
C PRO A 741 3.90 -13.49 2.84
N ALA A 742 3.73 -13.24 4.14
CA ALA A 742 3.20 -14.23 5.06
C ALA A 742 1.67 -14.28 4.89
N GLU A 743 1.15 -15.41 4.42
CA GLU A 743 -0.29 -15.68 4.39
C GLU A 743 -0.67 -16.66 5.51
N PHE A 744 -1.82 -16.42 6.14
CA PHE A 744 -2.49 -17.42 6.99
C PHE A 744 -3.94 -17.60 6.54
N LEU A 745 -4.54 -18.75 6.87
CA LEU A 745 -5.94 -19.03 6.58
C LEU A 745 -6.86 -18.33 7.58
N LEU A 746 -7.30 -17.12 7.27
CA LEU A 746 -8.31 -16.39 8.02
C LEU A 746 -9.66 -17.09 7.86
N LYS A 747 -10.05 -17.84 8.90
CA LYS A 747 -11.27 -18.64 8.97
C LYS A 747 -12.03 -18.38 10.26
N ALA A 748 -13.34 -18.24 10.15
CA ALA A 748 -14.23 -18.04 11.28
C ALA A 748 -14.36 -19.32 12.14
N THR A 749 -14.43 -19.13 13.45
CA THR A 749 -14.48 -20.22 14.45
C THR A 749 -15.83 -20.95 14.51
N GLY A 750 -16.90 -20.32 14.02
CA GLY A 750 -18.25 -20.90 13.97
C GLY A 750 -19.24 -19.99 13.23
N PRO A 751 -20.53 -20.38 13.07
CA PRO A 751 -21.48 -19.66 12.23
C PRO A 751 -21.75 -18.21 12.65
N LEU A 752 -21.86 -17.95 13.96
CA LEU A 752 -22.07 -16.59 14.49
C LEU A 752 -20.83 -15.70 14.29
N ASP A 753 -19.64 -16.27 14.46
CA ASP A 753 -18.37 -15.58 14.17
C ASP A 753 -18.22 -15.31 12.67
N ALA A 754 -18.65 -16.24 11.80
CA ALA A 754 -18.67 -16.04 10.35
C ALA A 754 -19.61 -14.90 9.94
N LEU A 755 -20.81 -14.82 10.52
CA LEU A 755 -21.76 -13.74 10.27
C LEU A 755 -21.22 -12.39 10.77
N ASN A 756 -20.69 -12.34 11.99
CA ASN A 756 -20.05 -11.15 12.56
C ASN A 756 -18.85 -10.70 11.71
N THR A 757 -18.06 -11.64 11.19
CA THR A 757 -16.93 -11.37 10.29
C THR A 757 -17.41 -10.84 8.93
N GLY A 758 -18.45 -11.42 8.34
CA GLY A 758 -19.03 -10.95 7.08
C GLY A 758 -19.61 -9.54 7.18
N LEU A 759 -20.31 -9.24 8.27
CA LEU A 759 -20.83 -7.89 8.57
C LEU A 759 -19.70 -6.88 8.83
N ALA A 760 -18.68 -7.28 9.60
CA ALA A 760 -17.50 -6.44 9.84
C ALA A 760 -16.75 -6.14 8.54
N GLU A 761 -16.58 -7.13 7.65
CA GLU A 761 -15.91 -6.96 6.36
C GLU A 761 -16.71 -6.09 5.39
N THR A 762 -18.03 -6.29 5.28
CA THR A 762 -18.91 -5.39 4.52
C THR A 762 -18.77 -3.94 4.99
N HIS A 763 -18.78 -3.71 6.31
CA HIS A 763 -18.55 -2.37 6.87
C HIS A 763 -17.11 -1.85 6.60
N ARG A 764 -16.10 -2.73 6.69
CA ARG A 764 -14.68 -2.41 6.44
C ARG A 764 -14.47 -1.92 5.01
N VAL A 765 -14.97 -2.67 4.03
CA VAL A 765 -14.93 -2.30 2.60
C VAL A 765 -15.73 -1.02 2.36
N MET A 766 -16.96 -0.92 2.89
CA MET A 766 -17.83 0.24 2.72
C MET A 766 -17.15 1.54 3.18
N MET A 767 -16.54 1.54 4.37
CA MET A 767 -15.77 2.68 4.89
C MET A 767 -14.53 2.98 4.05
N MET A 768 -13.80 1.96 3.61
CA MET A 768 -12.60 2.15 2.78
C MET A 768 -12.93 2.73 1.40
N THR A 769 -14.09 2.38 0.82
CA THR A 769 -14.57 2.93 -0.45
C THR A 769 -15.01 4.39 -0.29
N TYR A 770 -15.76 4.74 0.78
CA TYR A 770 -16.05 6.15 1.08
C TYR A 770 -14.78 6.98 1.32
N LEU A 771 -13.79 6.44 2.04
CA LEU A 771 -12.49 7.10 2.27
C LEU A 771 -11.70 7.29 0.96
N THR A 772 -11.73 6.30 0.06
CA THR A 772 -11.09 6.39 -1.26
C THR A 772 -11.75 7.45 -2.13
N LEU A 773 -13.08 7.53 -2.13
CA LEU A 773 -13.83 8.58 -2.84
C LEU A 773 -13.56 9.97 -2.26
N ALA A 774 -13.52 10.11 -0.94
CA ALA A 774 -13.14 11.38 -0.29
C ALA A 774 -11.73 11.84 -0.71
N ARG A 775 -10.75 10.93 -0.68
CA ARG A 775 -9.36 11.20 -1.09
C ARG A 775 -9.20 11.52 -2.57
N LEU A 776 -10.07 10.99 -3.43
CA LEU A 776 -10.15 11.37 -4.84
C LEU A 776 -10.61 12.84 -5.00
N PHE A 777 -11.59 13.29 -4.22
CA PHE A 777 -12.02 14.70 -4.19
C PHE A 777 -10.99 15.63 -3.53
N GLU A 778 -10.23 15.14 -2.55
CA GLU A 778 -9.08 15.87 -1.96
C GLU A 778 -7.85 15.93 -2.89
N GLY A 779 -7.84 15.17 -3.99
CA GLY A 779 -6.70 15.08 -4.92
C GLY A 779 -5.50 14.30 -4.37
N THR A 780 -5.65 13.58 -3.25
CA THR A 780 -4.58 12.75 -2.66
C THR A 780 -4.48 11.38 -3.32
N VAL A 781 -5.60 10.85 -3.85
CA VAL A 781 -5.62 9.70 -4.76
C VAL A 781 -5.80 10.19 -6.19
N LYS A 782 -4.92 9.77 -7.11
CA LYS A 782 -5.00 10.16 -8.53
C LYS A 782 -5.96 9.26 -9.33
N VAL A 783 -6.49 9.80 -10.43
CA VAL A 783 -7.50 9.15 -11.29
C VAL A 783 -6.96 7.90 -12.00
N GLU A 784 -5.65 7.79 -12.25
CA GLU A 784 -5.04 6.63 -12.91
C GLU A 784 -5.06 5.35 -12.06
N HIS A 785 -5.33 5.47 -10.76
CA HIS A 785 -5.51 4.34 -9.84
C HIS A 785 -6.94 3.77 -9.84
N LEU A 786 -7.91 4.48 -10.43
CA LEU A 786 -9.26 3.95 -10.62
C LEU A 786 -9.27 2.89 -11.72
N LYS A 787 -10.15 1.90 -11.59
CA LYS A 787 -10.38 0.84 -12.59
C LYS A 787 -11.81 0.91 -13.10
N GLY A 788 -11.95 0.86 -14.42
CA GLY A 788 -13.21 0.83 -15.15
C GLY A 788 -13.55 -0.58 -15.59
N PRO A 789 -14.50 -0.76 -16.52
CA PRO A 789 -14.97 -2.10 -16.89
C PRO A 789 -13.87 -3.02 -17.42
N VAL A 790 -12.90 -2.49 -18.17
CA VAL A 790 -11.79 -3.25 -18.75
C VAL A 790 -10.80 -3.70 -17.67
N GLY A 791 -10.38 -2.78 -16.79
CA GLY A 791 -9.49 -3.11 -15.68
C GLY A 791 -10.15 -4.02 -14.63
N ILE A 792 -11.45 -3.84 -14.39
CA ILE A 792 -12.25 -4.71 -13.51
C ILE A 792 -12.40 -6.12 -14.10
N ALA A 793 -12.65 -6.26 -15.41
CA ALA A 793 -12.72 -7.57 -16.06
C ALA A 793 -11.37 -8.29 -16.02
N HIS A 794 -10.27 -7.58 -16.29
CA HIS A 794 -8.91 -8.13 -16.24
C HIS A 794 -8.49 -8.54 -14.81
N LEU A 795 -8.82 -7.72 -13.80
CA LEU A 795 -8.65 -8.10 -12.39
C LEU A 795 -9.53 -9.31 -12.03
N GLY A 796 -10.76 -9.36 -12.53
CA GLY A 796 -11.68 -10.48 -12.35
C GLY A 796 -11.09 -11.81 -12.84
N THR A 797 -10.49 -11.85 -14.04
CA THR A 797 -9.83 -13.07 -14.54
C THR A 797 -8.60 -13.44 -13.69
N LEU A 798 -7.74 -12.46 -13.36
CA LEU A 798 -6.56 -12.68 -12.49
C LEU A 798 -6.90 -13.11 -11.06
N ILE A 799 -8.15 -12.94 -10.63
CA ILE A 799 -8.69 -13.35 -9.34
C ILE A 799 -9.39 -14.71 -9.46
N ALA A 800 -10.07 -15.00 -10.57
CA ALA A 800 -10.62 -16.31 -10.88
C ALA A 800 -9.53 -17.38 -11.01
N ASP A 801 -8.36 -17.04 -11.58
CA ASP A 801 -7.14 -17.85 -11.58
C ASP A 801 -6.71 -18.31 -10.16
N ARG A 802 -7.04 -17.54 -9.11
CA ARG A 802 -6.76 -17.89 -7.71
C ARG A 802 -7.82 -18.82 -7.08
N GLY A 803 -8.87 -19.15 -7.82
CA GLY A 803 -9.95 -20.05 -7.42
C GLY A 803 -11.18 -19.35 -6.83
N LEU A 804 -12.28 -20.12 -6.74
CA LEU A 804 -13.64 -19.64 -6.47
C LEU A 804 -13.78 -18.77 -5.19
N ILE A 805 -13.01 -19.06 -4.13
CA ILE A 805 -13.11 -18.30 -2.87
C ILE A 805 -12.59 -16.86 -3.04
N TRP A 806 -11.51 -16.67 -3.82
CA TRP A 806 -11.01 -15.34 -4.16
C TRP A 806 -11.98 -14.59 -5.08
N LEU A 807 -12.61 -15.27 -6.05
CA LEU A 807 -13.64 -14.66 -6.89
C LEU A 807 -14.88 -14.26 -6.08
N LEU A 808 -15.34 -15.08 -5.14
CA LEU A 808 -16.45 -14.74 -4.24
C LEU A 808 -16.10 -13.53 -3.34
N PHE A 809 -14.88 -13.46 -2.81
CA PHE A 809 -14.42 -12.30 -2.03
C PHE A 809 -14.42 -11.02 -2.88
N PHE A 810 -13.93 -11.09 -4.12
CA PHE A 810 -13.98 -9.98 -5.07
C PHE A 810 -15.42 -9.60 -5.44
N LEU A 811 -16.31 -10.58 -5.62
CA LEU A 811 -17.72 -10.34 -5.92
C LEU A 811 -18.43 -9.61 -4.77
N ALA A 812 -18.13 -9.98 -3.51
CA ALA A 812 -18.62 -9.27 -2.34
C ALA A 812 -18.08 -7.82 -2.28
N LEU A 813 -16.78 -7.62 -2.53
CA LEU A 813 -16.15 -6.29 -2.61
C LEU A 813 -16.81 -5.40 -3.69
N ILE A 814 -17.07 -5.95 -4.88
CA ILE A 814 -17.77 -5.25 -5.96
C ILE A 814 -19.22 -4.93 -5.56
N SER A 815 -19.92 -5.84 -4.87
CA SER A 815 -21.29 -5.61 -4.41
C SER A 815 -21.37 -4.49 -3.36
N VAL A 816 -20.41 -4.40 -2.42
CA VAL A 816 -20.30 -3.24 -1.52
C VAL A 816 -19.98 -1.96 -2.29
N ASN A 817 -19.07 -2.00 -3.27
CA ASN A 817 -18.73 -0.83 -4.06
C ASN A 817 -19.93 -0.31 -4.87
N LEU A 818 -20.73 -1.20 -5.46
CA LEU A 818 -21.95 -0.82 -6.16
C LEU A 818 -22.98 -0.20 -5.21
N ALA A 819 -23.15 -0.76 -4.00
CA ALA A 819 -24.01 -0.14 -2.98
C ALA A 819 -23.53 1.27 -2.58
N VAL A 820 -22.23 1.45 -2.35
CA VAL A 820 -21.63 2.75 -1.99
C VAL A 820 -21.80 3.77 -3.13
N ILE A 821 -21.55 3.37 -4.38
CA ILE A 821 -21.64 4.23 -5.55
C ILE A 821 -23.09 4.61 -5.84
N ASN A 822 -24.03 3.65 -5.81
CA ASN A 822 -25.43 3.93 -6.07
C ASN A 822 -26.07 4.80 -4.98
N PHE A 823 -25.58 4.72 -3.73
CA PHE A 823 -26.02 5.60 -2.63
C PHE A 823 -25.27 6.95 -2.56
N LEU A 824 -24.45 7.31 -3.55
CA LEU A 824 -23.92 8.66 -3.66
C LEU A 824 -25.05 9.67 -3.98
N PRO A 825 -24.93 10.94 -3.53
CA PRO A 825 -25.91 11.99 -3.83
C PRO A 825 -25.79 12.50 -5.29
N LEU A 826 -25.77 11.59 -6.25
CA LEU A 826 -25.68 11.84 -7.69
C LEU A 826 -27.06 11.56 -8.32
N PRO A 827 -27.71 12.55 -8.98
CA PRO A 827 -29.11 12.47 -9.45
C PRO A 827 -29.51 11.27 -10.33
N ILE A 828 -28.53 10.64 -10.98
CA ILE A 828 -28.70 9.50 -11.90
C ILE A 828 -28.64 8.12 -11.19
N VAL A 829 -28.43 8.09 -9.87
CA VAL A 829 -28.46 6.87 -9.04
C VAL A 829 -29.35 7.05 -7.81
N ASP A 830 -29.62 5.94 -7.10
CA ASP A 830 -30.50 5.85 -5.92
C ASP A 830 -30.31 6.99 -4.92
N GLY A 831 -29.08 7.28 -4.50
CA GLY A 831 -28.79 8.29 -3.50
C GLY A 831 -29.18 9.70 -3.93
N GLY A 832 -29.13 10.02 -5.23
CA GLY A 832 -29.64 11.28 -5.76
C GLY A 832 -31.17 11.36 -5.71
N GLN A 833 -31.85 10.28 -6.07
CA GLN A 833 -33.31 10.19 -5.98
C GLN A 833 -33.79 10.22 -4.52
N PHE A 834 -33.08 9.55 -3.61
CA PHE A 834 -33.30 9.62 -2.17
C PHE A 834 -33.16 11.06 -1.64
N ILE A 835 -32.16 11.82 -2.09
CA ILE A 835 -32.02 13.25 -1.73
C ILE A 835 -33.20 14.09 -2.24
N PHE A 836 -33.73 13.84 -3.44
CA PHE A 836 -34.96 14.51 -3.89
C PHE A 836 -36.16 14.18 -3.00
N LEU A 837 -36.29 12.95 -2.51
CA LEU A 837 -37.36 12.57 -1.56
C LEU A 837 -37.17 13.18 -0.17
N VAL A 838 -35.93 13.33 0.32
CA VAL A 838 -35.66 14.08 1.56
C VAL A 838 -36.07 15.54 1.40
N VAL A 839 -35.73 16.17 0.26
CA VAL A 839 -36.14 17.55 -0.06
C VAL A 839 -37.67 17.67 -0.19
N GLU A 840 -38.33 16.69 -0.81
CA GLU A 840 -39.80 16.62 -0.90
C GLU A 840 -40.45 16.49 0.48
N ALA A 841 -39.96 15.59 1.34
CA ALA A 841 -40.46 15.38 2.69
C ALA A 841 -40.29 16.62 3.60
N ILE A 842 -39.20 17.37 3.45
CA ILE A 842 -38.96 18.62 4.20
C ILE A 842 -39.84 19.77 3.66
N ARG A 843 -40.10 19.83 2.36
CA ARG A 843 -40.85 20.94 1.71
C ARG A 843 -42.35 20.69 1.57
N GLY A 844 -42.80 19.46 1.80
CA GLY A 844 -44.19 19.02 1.54
C GLY A 844 -44.58 19.03 0.06
N LYS A 845 -43.64 19.22 -0.87
CA LYS A 845 -43.87 19.33 -2.32
C LYS A 845 -42.64 18.81 -3.09
N PRO A 846 -42.82 18.09 -4.22
CA PRO A 846 -41.71 17.52 -4.99
C PRO A 846 -40.82 18.61 -5.60
N ALA A 847 -39.57 18.24 -5.91
CA ALA A 847 -38.65 19.13 -6.61
C ALA A 847 -39.14 19.42 -8.05
N PRO A 848 -39.07 20.66 -8.55
CA PRO A 848 -39.48 20.98 -9.92
C PRO A 848 -38.77 20.10 -10.96
N MET A 849 -39.51 19.55 -11.94
CA MET A 849 -38.96 18.63 -12.94
C MET A 849 -37.79 19.23 -13.72
N ALA A 850 -37.78 20.55 -13.96
CA ALA A 850 -36.65 21.24 -14.59
C ALA A 850 -35.35 21.11 -13.78
N ILE A 851 -35.42 21.14 -12.44
CA ILE A 851 -34.27 20.95 -11.55
C ILE A 851 -33.85 19.47 -11.54
N GLN A 852 -34.81 18.54 -11.46
CA GLN A 852 -34.51 17.11 -11.52
C GLN A 852 -33.81 16.75 -12.84
N ASN A 853 -34.38 17.14 -13.98
CA ASN A 853 -33.83 16.87 -15.31
C ASN A 853 -32.44 17.49 -15.50
N ALA A 854 -32.24 18.76 -15.11
CA ALA A 854 -30.93 19.41 -15.20
C ALA A 854 -29.88 18.69 -14.34
N ALA A 855 -30.26 18.28 -13.11
CA ALA A 855 -29.40 17.56 -12.20
C ALA A 855 -29.05 16.15 -12.74
N THR A 856 -30.02 15.43 -13.32
CA THR A 856 -29.81 14.13 -13.99
C THR A 856 -28.88 14.25 -15.20
N VAL A 857 -29.03 15.27 -16.04
CA VAL A 857 -28.13 15.52 -17.18
C VAL A 857 -26.71 15.85 -16.70
N ILE A 858 -26.55 16.66 -15.65
CA ILE A 858 -25.24 16.96 -15.04
C ILE A 858 -24.61 15.68 -14.45
N GLY A 859 -25.39 14.86 -13.75
CA GLY A 859 -24.94 13.57 -13.20
C GLY A 859 -24.50 12.59 -14.28
N LEU A 860 -25.29 12.47 -15.36
CA LEU A 860 -24.97 11.63 -16.52
C LEU A 860 -23.72 12.12 -17.24
N ALA A 861 -23.57 13.44 -17.43
CA ALA A 861 -22.35 14.01 -18.02
C ALA A 861 -21.11 13.77 -17.15
N LEU A 862 -21.23 13.88 -15.83
CA LEU A 862 -20.14 13.63 -14.88
C LEU A 862 -19.71 12.16 -14.86
N ILE A 863 -20.67 11.22 -14.72
CA ILE A 863 -20.38 9.78 -14.72
C ILE A 863 -19.89 9.33 -16.10
N GLY A 864 -20.49 9.80 -17.19
CA GLY A 864 -20.03 9.51 -18.55
C GLY A 864 -18.61 10.01 -18.83
N THR A 865 -18.26 11.21 -18.36
CA THR A 865 -16.89 11.73 -18.47
C THR A 865 -15.91 10.86 -17.67
N LEU A 866 -16.24 10.52 -16.42
CA LEU A 866 -15.42 9.65 -15.59
C LEU A 866 -15.24 8.25 -16.21
N PHE A 867 -16.31 7.66 -16.73
CA PHE A 867 -16.30 6.37 -17.42
C PHE A 867 -15.36 6.38 -18.62
N VAL A 868 -15.41 7.42 -19.47
CA VAL A 868 -14.52 7.56 -20.63
C VAL A 868 -13.07 7.72 -20.19
N VAL A 869 -12.78 8.57 -19.20
CA VAL A 869 -11.40 8.79 -18.69
C VAL A 869 -10.82 7.51 -18.10
N VAL A 870 -11.56 6.82 -17.23
CA VAL A 870 -11.06 5.61 -16.57
C VAL A 870 -10.95 4.44 -17.55
N THR A 871 -11.89 4.27 -18.49
CA THR A 871 -11.79 3.24 -19.53
C THR A 871 -10.61 3.50 -20.48
N PHE A 872 -10.35 4.78 -20.83
CA PHE A 872 -9.16 5.16 -21.60
C PHE A 872 -7.87 4.83 -20.84
N ASN A 873 -7.82 5.14 -19.54
CA ASN A 873 -6.68 4.78 -18.69
C ASN A 873 -6.45 3.27 -18.61
N ASP A 874 -7.50 2.46 -18.44
CA ASP A 874 -7.38 0.98 -18.45
C ASP A 874 -6.84 0.46 -19.78
N VAL A 875 -7.37 0.93 -20.91
CA VAL A 875 -6.91 0.52 -22.24
C VAL A 875 -5.46 0.94 -22.49
N MET A 876 -5.07 2.15 -22.08
CA MET A 876 -3.67 2.60 -22.20
C MET A 876 -2.71 1.82 -21.29
N ASN A 877 -3.13 1.45 -20.08
CA ASN A 877 -2.35 0.59 -19.18
C ASN A 877 -2.16 -0.83 -19.78
N LEU A 878 -3.19 -1.38 -20.44
CA LEU A 878 -3.15 -2.70 -21.05
C LEU A 878 -2.27 -2.76 -22.32
N ILE A 879 -2.18 -1.66 -23.07
CA ILE A 879 -1.39 -1.55 -24.31
C ILE A 879 0.11 -1.34 -24.04
N GLY A 880 0.49 -0.97 -22.80
CA GLY A 880 1.88 -0.79 -22.38
C GLY A 880 2.37 0.65 -22.54
N ARG A 881 2.45 1.35 -21.41
CA ARG A 881 3.17 2.62 -21.22
C ARG A 881 3.98 2.55 -19.92
#